data_AF-A0A941LN09-F1
#
_entry.id   AF-A0A941LN09-F1
#
_cell.length_a   1.000
_cell.length_b   1.000
_cell.length_c   1.000
_cell.angle_alpha   90.00
_cell.angle_beta   90.00
_cell.angle_gamma   90.00
#
_symmetry.space_group_name_H-M   'P 1'
#
loop_
_entity.id
_entity.type
_entity.pdbx_description
1 polymer ?
#
loop_
_entity_poly.entity_id
_entity_poly.type
_entity_poly.pdbx_seq_one_letter_code
_entity_poly.pdbx_strand_id
1 'polypeptide(L)'
;MEIADASPWRHQKLTYRVRTYLTERAIEICTASRCCSHRKFSWRANRLHLIGAMFLACALSACTQPLFPPDVTKTLDPALQMDIFNPEAETYLTNHLVQVGGRILSVEKTDEGSVMTVEALPLNPSRTMVVESAPSTGRFVLRYLQRLDPAALQPGNKLIVVGLFTGTSAVTIPSTRKPVPYLIARCLHVWNTGRHAISDFPHLPTGYYPLRHETYCLNSPLDQAPISDTALASPTGAVSHGIATGDVTSDSAVLWFRTDGPAQVEVRSAPVDEWEHAPRVKTELFSTKAAQDFTMQIPLTGLRPATRYRYTVRTIHPPLPTDSVGGLMQGEFRTAPSATESVPTTFLWSADLGGQQRCRDDGMGYPIFGMLRHQQPDFMILLGDLIYGDDRCPSPPNAAGSEFTASTLSQYRAKHRYQHGSSALQRFLASVPIWAVWDDHDVTNNFSGPYEPLMPLGRQALFEYWPIRHASDDPMRLYRRVRYGADLDIFLLDTRQYRSRNTDPDGSDKTMLGKAQLSWLVNGIAQSTATWKIIATSVPLSTPKAGSLATPGNDSWALGADGTGFQHELRTIVQTILSQPVRNVVWLAADVHYMQVNAYDANRDGVSDFHEFIAGPLSGASMTPRLPDSTFHPTTLFSEGGSMNVGKISIHGTALEVTMIDDSGKTRFSHQLTAQ
;
A
#
# COMPACT_ATOMS: atom_id res chain seq x y z
N MET A 1 17.05 -73.85 -35.12
CA MET A 1 18.05 -73.18 -35.98
C MET A 1 18.17 -71.75 -35.51
N GLU A 2 19.40 -71.27 -35.49
CA GLU A 2 19.97 -70.10 -34.78
C GLU A 2 19.31 -68.72 -35.01
N ILE A 3 19.39 -67.89 -33.95
CA ILE A 3 19.93 -66.50 -33.84
C ILE A 3 19.48 -65.49 -34.93
N ALA A 4 18.90 -64.31 -34.65
CA ALA A 4 19.46 -63.20 -33.86
C ALA A 4 18.42 -62.13 -33.46
N ASP A 5 18.65 -61.55 -32.26
CA ASP A 5 18.49 -60.15 -31.78
C ASP A 5 17.21 -59.32 -32.06
N ALA A 6 16.66 -58.55 -31.11
CA ALA A 6 17.14 -58.09 -29.80
C ALA A 6 15.97 -57.96 -28.80
N SER A 7 16.23 -58.34 -27.55
CA SER A 7 15.31 -58.30 -26.41
C SER A 7 15.69 -57.21 -25.38
N PRO A 8 14.85 -56.94 -24.37
CA PRO A 8 14.72 -55.62 -23.75
C PRO A 8 15.11 -55.55 -22.25
N TRP A 9 14.94 -54.34 -21.68
CA TRP A 9 14.76 -53.99 -20.25
C TRP A 9 15.82 -54.41 -19.22
N ARG A 10 16.42 -53.41 -18.53
CA ARG A 10 16.71 -53.50 -17.10
C ARG A 10 16.86 -52.11 -16.45
N HIS A 11 16.23 -51.97 -15.29
CA HIS A 11 16.38 -50.86 -14.35
C HIS A 11 17.84 -50.60 -13.96
N GLN A 12 18.25 -49.33 -13.97
CA GLN A 12 19.36 -48.84 -13.17
C GLN A 12 18.99 -47.50 -12.52
N LYS A 13 19.01 -47.50 -11.18
CA LYS A 13 19.05 -46.30 -10.34
C LYS A 13 20.40 -45.63 -10.54
N LEU A 14 20.41 -44.33 -10.85
CA LEU A 14 21.62 -43.51 -10.85
C LEU A 14 21.57 -42.53 -9.66
N THR A 15 22.49 -42.77 -8.74
CA THR A 15 22.85 -41.97 -7.58
C THR A 15 23.75 -40.81 -8.03
N TYR A 16 23.36 -39.56 -7.77
CA TYR A 16 24.29 -38.42 -7.79
C TYR A 16 24.70 -38.08 -6.35
N ARG A 17 26.01 -38.19 -6.09
CA ARG A 17 26.67 -37.71 -4.87
C ARG A 17 27.08 -36.24 -5.08
N VAL A 18 26.62 -35.35 -4.21
CA VAL A 18 27.31 -34.08 -3.93
C VAL A 18 27.80 -34.15 -2.48
N ARG A 19 29.11 -33.96 -2.29
CA ARG A 19 29.76 -33.94 -0.97
C ARG A 19 29.44 -32.62 -0.28
N THR A 20 28.75 -32.71 0.85
CA THR A 20 28.69 -31.66 1.89
C THR A 20 29.47 -32.17 3.09
N TYR A 21 30.52 -31.44 3.50
CA TYR A 21 31.21 -31.71 4.76
C TYR A 21 30.45 -31.02 5.89
N LEU A 22 29.94 -31.84 6.80
CA LEU A 22 29.43 -31.48 8.12
C LEU A 22 30.59 -31.20 9.08
N THR A 23 30.39 -30.33 10.06
CA THR A 23 30.23 -30.77 11.47
C THR A 23 29.86 -29.60 12.38
N GLU A 24 28.65 -29.67 12.93
CA GLU A 24 28.31 -29.11 14.24
C GLU A 24 28.83 -30.05 15.34
N ARG A 25 29.29 -29.51 16.47
CA ARG A 25 28.75 -29.86 17.81
C ARG A 25 29.31 -28.98 18.92
N ALA A 26 28.46 -28.86 19.93
CA ALA A 26 28.43 -27.89 21.01
C ALA A 26 29.15 -28.36 22.29
N ILE A 27 29.46 -27.36 23.14
CA ILE A 27 29.30 -27.29 24.60
C ILE A 27 30.11 -28.22 25.55
N GLU A 28 30.73 -27.54 26.53
CA GLU A 28 30.99 -27.91 27.95
C GLU A 28 32.39 -28.35 28.49
N ILE A 29 32.76 -27.60 29.55
CA ILE A 29 33.51 -27.93 30.77
C ILE A 29 35.04 -28.10 30.70
N CYS A 30 35.75 -27.18 31.37
CA CYS A 30 36.68 -27.58 32.42
C CYS A 30 36.96 -26.44 33.42
N THR A 31 36.61 -26.71 34.67
CA THR A 31 36.89 -25.93 35.88
C THR A 31 38.26 -26.25 36.48
N ALA A 32 38.83 -25.24 37.15
CA ALA A 32 39.66 -25.30 38.35
C ALA A 32 41.17 -25.65 38.26
N SER A 33 41.95 -24.66 38.73
CA SER A 33 42.91 -24.72 39.86
C SER A 33 44.42 -24.51 39.57
N ARG A 34 44.87 -23.36 40.14
CA ARG A 34 46.16 -23.07 40.82
C ARG A 34 47.49 -23.42 40.12
N CYS A 35 48.26 -22.38 39.83
CA CYS A 35 49.60 -22.27 40.40
C CYS A 35 50.09 -20.81 40.48
N CYS A 36 50.61 -20.44 41.65
CA CYS A 36 51.17 -19.14 41.99
C CYS A 36 52.45 -18.82 41.19
N SER A 37 52.68 -17.54 40.87
CA SER A 37 53.88 -16.86 41.38
C SER A 37 53.78 -15.33 41.25
N HIS A 38 54.33 -14.68 42.27
CA HIS A 38 54.42 -13.24 42.49
C HIS A 38 55.17 -12.48 41.39
N ARG A 39 54.74 -11.24 41.12
CA ARG A 39 55.59 -10.05 41.31
C ARG A 39 54.75 -8.78 41.42
N LYS A 40 55.02 -8.04 42.50
CA LYS A 40 54.51 -6.69 42.80
C LYS A 40 55.06 -5.72 41.75
N PHE A 41 54.23 -4.83 41.21
CA PHE A 41 54.70 -3.52 40.77
C PHE A 41 53.66 -2.43 41.06
N SER A 42 54.18 -1.30 41.52
CA SER A 42 53.50 -0.27 42.31
C SER A 42 52.57 0.63 41.51
N TRP A 43 51.41 0.90 42.12
CA TRP A 43 50.61 2.09 41.90
C TRP A 43 51.42 3.35 42.22
N ARG A 44 51.75 4.16 41.20
CA ARG A 44 51.96 5.64 41.22
C ARG A 44 52.75 6.09 39.98
N ALA A 45 52.13 6.04 38.80
CA ALA A 45 52.55 6.82 37.63
C ALA A 45 51.57 6.59 36.47
N ASN A 46 50.30 7.00 36.59
CA ASN A 46 49.38 6.89 35.44
C ASN A 46 48.24 7.91 35.41
N ARG A 47 48.48 9.12 35.94
CA ARG A 47 47.52 10.24 35.78
C ARG A 47 47.96 11.33 34.79
N LEU A 48 49.22 11.39 34.37
CA LEU A 48 49.66 12.35 33.34
C LEU A 48 49.66 11.79 31.91
N HIS A 49 49.78 10.47 31.71
CA HIS A 49 49.76 9.89 30.37
C HIS A 49 48.35 9.68 29.80
N LEU A 50 47.31 9.54 30.63
CA LEU A 50 45.93 9.46 30.14
C LEU A 50 45.36 10.83 29.72
N ILE A 51 45.81 11.94 30.32
CA ILE A 51 45.36 13.28 29.93
C ILE A 51 46.08 13.76 28.65
N GLY A 52 47.36 13.42 28.50
CA GLY A 52 48.11 13.69 27.25
C GLY A 52 47.63 12.87 26.05
N ALA A 53 47.24 11.61 26.26
CA ALA A 53 46.71 10.77 25.19
C ALA A 53 45.30 11.18 24.73
N MET A 54 44.46 11.73 25.63
CA MET A 54 43.17 12.31 25.25
C MET A 54 43.32 13.63 24.48
N PHE A 55 44.31 14.47 24.80
CA PHE A 55 44.56 15.71 24.05
C PHE A 55 45.20 15.46 22.66
N LEU A 56 46.04 14.42 22.51
CA LEU A 56 46.63 14.07 21.22
C LEU A 56 45.65 13.31 20.30
N ALA A 57 44.68 12.58 20.87
CA ALA A 57 43.59 11.95 20.11
C ALA A 57 42.53 12.95 19.63
N CYS A 58 42.36 14.10 20.31
CA CYS A 58 41.49 15.18 19.84
C CYS A 58 42.16 16.13 18.82
N ALA A 59 43.48 16.06 18.63
CA ALA A 59 44.20 16.91 17.66
C ALA A 59 44.47 16.22 16.30
N LEU A 60 44.11 14.94 16.16
CA LEU A 60 44.25 14.16 14.92
C LEU A 60 42.94 13.52 14.45
N SER A 61 41.79 14.05 14.88
CA SER A 61 40.59 13.96 14.03
C SER A 61 40.86 14.83 12.81
N ALA A 62 41.40 14.23 11.76
CA ALA A 62 41.43 14.83 10.44
C ALA A 62 39.99 15.30 10.16
N CYS A 63 39.76 16.62 10.24
CA CYS A 63 38.50 17.22 9.89
C CYS A 63 38.34 16.98 8.39
N THR A 64 37.69 15.88 8.00
CA THR A 64 37.29 15.66 6.62
C THR A 64 36.30 16.76 6.31
N GLN A 65 36.76 17.81 5.63
CA GLN A 65 35.85 18.83 5.16
C GLN A 65 34.83 18.16 4.23
N PRO A 66 33.53 18.35 4.46
CA PRO A 66 32.52 17.79 3.59
C PRO A 66 32.71 18.32 2.17
N LEU A 67 32.48 17.45 1.18
CA LEU A 67 32.71 17.77 -0.24
C LEU A 67 31.91 19.00 -0.70
N PHE A 68 30.72 19.17 -0.12
CA PHE A 68 29.81 20.27 -0.36
C PHE A 68 29.46 20.99 0.94
N PRO A 69 29.05 22.26 0.86
CA PRO A 69 28.50 22.99 2.00
C PRO A 69 27.35 22.24 2.70
N PRO A 70 27.26 22.28 4.05
CA PRO A 70 26.22 21.58 4.82
C PRO A 70 24.80 21.99 4.44
N ASP A 71 24.59 23.23 4.00
CA ASP A 71 23.28 23.76 3.61
C ASP A 71 22.70 23.09 2.37
N VAL A 72 23.54 22.57 1.48
CA VAL A 72 23.14 21.86 0.26
C VAL A 72 22.95 20.36 0.52
N THR A 73 23.73 19.80 1.44
CA THR A 73 23.67 18.36 1.75
C THR A 73 22.62 18.01 2.81
N LYS A 74 22.29 18.91 3.74
CA LYS A 74 21.23 18.71 4.73
C LYS A 74 19.82 18.60 4.12
N THR A 75 19.62 19.15 2.93
CA THR A 75 18.35 19.14 2.20
C THR A 75 18.18 17.91 1.31
N LEU A 76 19.21 17.06 1.21
CA LEU A 76 19.11 15.80 0.50
C LEU A 76 18.28 14.83 1.35
N ASP A 77 17.19 14.33 0.77
CA ASP A 77 16.41 13.26 1.37
C ASP A 77 17.14 11.93 1.13
N PRO A 78 17.64 11.23 2.19
CA PRO A 78 18.30 9.94 2.06
C PRO A 78 17.47 8.87 1.34
N ALA A 79 16.13 8.95 1.42
CA ALA A 79 15.22 8.02 0.77
C ALA A 79 15.12 8.25 -0.75
N LEU A 80 15.34 9.49 -1.20
CA LEU A 80 15.29 9.89 -2.61
C LEU A 80 16.67 9.90 -3.29
N GLN A 81 17.69 9.44 -2.57
CA GLN A 81 19.04 9.30 -3.09
C GLN A 81 19.26 8.05 -3.97
N MET A 82 18.16 7.37 -4.34
CA MET A 82 18.15 6.15 -5.14
C MET A 82 18.22 6.44 -6.66
N ASP A 83 18.42 5.38 -7.43
CA ASP A 83 18.75 5.36 -8.86
C ASP A 83 17.96 6.36 -9.73
N ILE A 84 18.65 7.40 -10.22
CA ILE A 84 18.08 8.39 -11.16
C ILE A 84 17.77 7.79 -12.53
N PHE A 85 18.26 6.58 -12.84
CA PHE A 85 17.99 5.85 -14.07
C PHE A 85 16.76 4.95 -13.97
N ASN A 86 16.04 5.00 -12.83
CA ASN A 86 14.70 4.42 -12.75
C ASN A 86 13.80 5.06 -13.82
N PRO A 87 13.10 4.28 -14.66
CA PRO A 87 12.15 4.80 -15.63
C PRO A 87 11.08 5.73 -15.04
N GLU A 88 10.77 5.60 -13.74
CA GLU A 88 9.81 6.44 -13.01
C GLU A 88 10.45 7.57 -12.20
N ALA A 89 11.76 7.80 -12.34
CA ALA A 89 12.47 8.85 -11.61
C ALA A 89 11.77 10.22 -11.71
N GLU A 90 11.12 10.54 -12.83
CA GLU A 90 10.35 11.78 -12.99
C GLU A 90 9.14 11.89 -12.05
N THR A 91 8.56 10.79 -11.60
CA THR A 91 7.36 10.80 -10.74
C THR A 91 7.68 11.19 -9.30
N TYR A 92 8.89 10.86 -8.83
CA TYR A 92 9.26 11.03 -7.40
C TYR A 92 10.55 11.83 -7.16
N LEU A 93 11.40 12.03 -8.18
CA LEU A 93 12.61 12.86 -8.08
C LEU A 93 12.44 14.24 -8.71
N THR A 94 11.39 14.49 -9.51
CA THR A 94 11.15 15.83 -10.04
C THR A 94 11.06 16.84 -8.91
N ASN A 95 11.81 17.93 -9.06
CA ASN A 95 11.98 18.98 -8.05
C ASN A 95 12.66 18.57 -6.74
N HIS A 96 13.27 17.39 -6.69
CA HIS A 96 14.07 16.94 -5.55
C HIS A 96 15.56 17.04 -5.85
N LEU A 97 16.35 17.29 -4.80
CA LEU A 97 17.79 17.29 -4.88
C LEU A 97 18.32 15.85 -4.77
N VAL A 98 19.15 15.47 -5.74
CA VAL A 98 19.84 14.19 -5.76
C VAL A 98 21.34 14.41 -5.82
N GLN A 99 22.08 13.48 -5.22
CA GLN A 99 23.52 13.43 -5.29
C GLN A 99 23.98 12.25 -6.15
N VAL A 100 24.58 12.57 -7.29
CA VAL A 100 25.06 11.58 -8.27
C VAL A 100 26.48 11.92 -8.72
N GLY A 101 27.20 10.93 -9.25
CA GLY A 101 28.57 11.13 -9.73
C GLY A 101 28.83 10.42 -11.04
N GLY A 102 29.96 10.77 -11.67
CA GLY A 102 30.31 10.22 -12.95
C GLY A 102 31.55 10.81 -13.62
N ARG A 103 31.72 10.45 -14.89
CA ARG A 103 32.82 10.88 -15.76
C ARG A 103 32.27 11.74 -16.90
N ILE A 104 32.84 12.92 -17.13
CA ILE A 104 32.41 13.82 -18.20
C ILE A 104 32.72 13.17 -19.56
N LEU A 105 31.71 13.05 -20.42
CA LEU A 105 31.86 12.56 -21.79
C LEU A 105 31.99 13.71 -22.79
N SER A 106 31.16 14.74 -22.64
CA SER A 106 31.17 15.93 -23.48
C SER A 106 30.68 17.14 -22.69
N VAL A 107 31.11 18.31 -23.14
CA VAL A 107 30.69 19.61 -22.59
C VAL A 107 30.30 20.52 -23.73
N GLU A 108 29.07 21.01 -23.69
CA GLU A 108 28.53 22.01 -24.58
C GLU A 108 28.47 23.34 -23.82
N LYS A 109 29.13 24.35 -24.37
CA LYS A 109 29.11 25.71 -23.81
C LYS A 109 27.95 26.47 -24.42
N THR A 110 27.15 27.09 -23.55
CA THR A 110 26.03 27.95 -23.97
C THR A 110 26.23 29.35 -23.37
N ASP A 111 25.50 30.34 -23.88
CA ASP A 111 25.53 31.69 -23.31
C ASP A 111 24.98 31.73 -21.87
N GLU A 112 24.16 30.73 -21.50
CA GLU A 112 23.48 30.59 -20.21
C GLU A 112 24.08 29.50 -19.29
N GLY A 113 25.35 29.15 -19.50
CA GLY A 113 26.09 28.18 -18.66
C GLY A 113 26.69 27.01 -19.43
N SER A 114 26.98 25.92 -18.71
CA SER A 114 27.61 24.71 -19.27
C SER A 114 26.68 23.50 -19.15
N VAL A 115 26.49 22.78 -20.26
CA VAL A 115 25.75 21.51 -20.30
C VAL A 115 26.75 20.37 -20.49
N MET A 116 26.68 19.35 -19.64
CA MET A 116 27.59 18.23 -19.63
C MET A 116 26.81 16.94 -19.82
N THR A 117 27.28 16.08 -20.73
CA THR A 117 26.84 14.68 -20.75
C THR A 117 27.81 13.87 -19.91
N VAL A 118 27.29 13.14 -18.93
CA VAL A 118 28.07 12.43 -17.92
C VAL A 118 27.76 10.95 -17.98
N GLU A 119 28.80 10.12 -18.00
CA GLU A 119 28.70 8.69 -17.74
C GLU A 119 28.56 8.48 -16.23
N ALA A 120 27.45 7.88 -15.81
CA ALA A 120 27.15 7.69 -14.40
C ALA A 120 28.01 6.58 -13.80
N LEU A 121 28.63 6.87 -12.67
CA LEU A 121 29.43 5.94 -11.89
C LEU A 121 28.92 5.90 -10.45
N PRO A 122 28.83 4.72 -9.81
CA PRO A 122 28.40 4.63 -8.42
C PRO A 122 29.27 5.47 -7.48
N LEU A 123 28.68 5.98 -6.41
CA LEU A 123 29.42 6.65 -5.34
C LEU A 123 29.83 5.64 -4.27
N ASN A 124 30.91 5.92 -3.54
CA ASN A 124 31.29 5.15 -2.36
C ASN A 124 30.22 5.30 -1.24
N PRO A 125 30.20 4.46 -0.19
CA PRO A 125 29.21 4.55 0.88
C PRO A 125 29.14 5.93 1.56
N SER A 126 30.27 6.62 1.67
CA SER A 126 30.36 7.98 2.21
C SER A 126 29.94 9.08 1.23
N ARG A 127 29.64 8.74 -0.04
CA ARG A 127 29.26 9.64 -1.13
C ARG A 127 30.23 10.78 -1.40
N THR A 128 31.51 10.57 -1.14
CA THR A 128 32.59 11.55 -1.33
C THR A 128 33.45 11.26 -2.55
N MET A 129 33.33 10.08 -3.16
CA MET A 129 34.12 9.66 -4.33
C MET A 129 33.30 8.80 -5.28
N VAL A 130 33.65 8.80 -6.57
CA VAL A 130 33.14 7.84 -7.56
C VAL A 130 33.91 6.51 -7.48
N VAL A 131 33.21 5.39 -7.62
CA VAL A 131 33.74 4.02 -7.58
C VAL A 131 33.97 3.53 -9.00
N GLU A 132 35.21 3.62 -9.47
CA GLU A 132 35.54 3.36 -10.89
C GLU A 132 35.66 1.87 -11.26
N SER A 133 35.79 0.99 -10.26
CA SER A 133 35.78 -0.46 -10.47
C SER A 133 34.38 -1.01 -10.78
N ALA A 134 33.33 -0.23 -10.54
CA ALA A 134 31.97 -0.61 -10.83
C ALA A 134 31.57 -0.25 -12.28
N PRO A 135 30.73 -1.06 -12.94
CA PRO A 135 30.21 -0.72 -14.26
C PRO A 135 29.36 0.55 -14.21
N SER A 136 29.32 1.27 -15.33
CA SER A 136 28.46 2.45 -15.45
C SER A 136 26.99 2.06 -15.29
N THR A 137 26.23 2.89 -14.56
CA THR A 137 24.79 2.69 -14.33
C THR A 137 23.92 3.40 -15.38
N GLY A 138 24.52 4.18 -16.29
CA GLY A 138 23.79 4.93 -17.30
C GLY A 138 24.50 6.22 -17.72
N ARG A 139 23.74 7.13 -18.31
CA ARG A 139 24.20 8.49 -18.62
C ARG A 139 23.17 9.47 -18.15
N PHE A 140 23.62 10.64 -17.71
CA PHE A 140 22.75 11.77 -17.39
C PHE A 140 23.30 13.05 -18.00
N VAL A 141 22.42 14.03 -18.16
CA VAL A 141 22.76 15.38 -18.58
C VAL A 141 22.70 16.29 -17.37
N LEU A 142 23.70 17.15 -17.25
CA LEU A 142 23.79 18.13 -16.18
C LEU A 142 23.96 19.53 -16.76
N ARG A 143 23.13 20.48 -16.32
CA ARG A 143 23.30 21.91 -16.58
C ARG A 143 23.82 22.62 -15.34
N TYR A 144 24.88 23.41 -15.49
CA TYR A 144 25.36 24.35 -14.47
C TYR A 144 25.25 25.77 -15.00
N LEU A 145 24.60 26.66 -14.24
CA LEU A 145 24.14 27.97 -14.73
C LEU A 145 25.23 29.04 -14.78
N GLN A 146 26.38 28.81 -14.15
CA GLN A 146 27.52 29.74 -14.19
C GLN A 146 28.61 29.22 -15.13
N ARG A 147 29.45 30.14 -15.62
CA ARG A 147 30.66 29.77 -16.39
C ARG A 147 31.71 29.19 -15.43
N LEU A 148 32.22 28.02 -15.78
CA LEU A 148 33.29 27.33 -15.05
C LEU A 148 34.63 27.45 -15.78
N ASP A 149 35.74 27.28 -15.05
CA ASP A 149 37.09 27.20 -15.64
C ASP A 149 37.09 26.09 -16.71
N PRO A 150 37.42 26.39 -17.98
CA PRO A 150 37.52 25.40 -19.03
C PRO A 150 38.44 24.22 -18.69
N ALA A 151 39.46 24.42 -17.85
CA ALA A 151 40.34 23.35 -17.41
C ALA A 151 39.65 22.33 -16.48
N ALA A 152 38.58 22.73 -15.78
CA ALA A 152 37.79 21.84 -14.93
C ALA A 152 36.81 20.98 -15.74
N LEU A 153 36.31 21.47 -16.88
CA LEU A 153 35.27 20.82 -17.68
C LEU A 153 35.79 20.00 -18.87
N GLN A 154 36.90 19.29 -18.71
CA GLN A 154 37.47 18.48 -19.80
C GLN A 154 36.84 17.08 -19.87
N PRO A 155 36.55 16.53 -21.07
CA PRO A 155 36.13 15.15 -21.22
C PRO A 155 37.11 14.17 -20.57
N GLY A 156 36.61 13.37 -19.64
CA GLY A 156 37.40 12.44 -18.84
C GLY A 156 37.57 12.83 -17.38
N ASN A 157 37.35 14.10 -17.03
CA ASN A 157 37.32 14.54 -15.65
C ASN A 157 36.18 13.88 -14.88
N LYS A 158 36.35 13.72 -13.57
CA LYS A 158 35.35 13.13 -12.68
C LYS A 158 34.59 14.20 -11.94
N LEU A 159 33.32 13.94 -11.68
CA LEU A 159 32.50 14.83 -10.89
C LEU A 159 31.57 14.10 -9.92
N ILE A 160 31.21 14.81 -8.86
CA ILE A 160 30.02 14.56 -8.07
C ILE A 160 29.19 15.83 -8.12
N VAL A 161 27.88 15.69 -8.22
CA VAL A 161 26.94 16.80 -8.28
C VAL A 161 25.84 16.61 -7.26
N VAL A 162 25.45 17.70 -6.61
CA VAL A 162 24.14 17.84 -5.99
C VAL A 162 23.30 18.71 -6.91
N GLY A 163 22.26 18.14 -7.49
CA GLY A 163 21.45 18.78 -8.51
C GLY A 163 19.97 18.51 -8.34
N LEU A 164 19.16 19.47 -8.79
CA LEU A 164 17.73 19.31 -8.91
C LEU A 164 17.45 18.39 -10.10
N PHE A 165 16.77 17.28 -9.88
CA PHE A 165 16.29 16.46 -10.98
C PHE A 165 15.04 17.13 -11.59
N THR A 166 15.03 17.35 -12.90
CA THR A 166 13.95 18.09 -13.57
C THR A 166 13.27 17.31 -14.70
N GLY A 167 13.60 16.03 -14.87
CA GLY A 167 13.05 15.19 -15.94
C GLY A 167 14.14 14.50 -16.75
N THR A 168 13.87 14.25 -18.02
CA THR A 168 14.80 13.65 -18.98
C THR A 168 15.11 14.57 -20.16
N SER A 169 16.28 14.37 -20.76
CA SER A 169 16.73 15.06 -21.97
C SER A 169 17.19 14.03 -23.00
N ALA A 170 16.87 14.26 -24.27
CA ALA A 170 17.28 13.37 -25.35
C ALA A 170 18.76 13.56 -25.68
N VAL A 171 19.57 12.52 -25.53
CA VAL A 171 20.99 12.51 -25.95
C VAL A 171 21.18 11.52 -27.10
N THR A 172 21.99 11.93 -28.08
CA THR A 172 22.36 11.08 -29.21
C THR A 172 23.49 10.13 -28.80
N ILE A 173 23.21 8.82 -28.83
CA ILE A 173 24.15 7.73 -28.54
C ILE A 173 24.20 6.87 -29.82
N PRO A 174 25.37 6.45 -30.33
CA PRO A 174 25.70 6.43 -31.75
C PRO A 174 24.58 5.84 -32.62
N SER A 175 23.75 6.73 -33.19
CA SER A 175 22.55 6.52 -34.06
C SER A 175 21.16 6.29 -33.42
N THR A 176 20.94 6.52 -32.12
CA THR A 176 19.59 6.55 -31.50
C THR A 176 19.48 7.67 -30.47
N ARG A 177 18.40 8.47 -30.50
CA ARG A 177 18.08 9.40 -29.41
C ARG A 177 17.49 8.60 -28.25
N LYS A 178 18.13 8.67 -27.09
CA LYS A 178 17.59 8.07 -25.85
C LYS A 178 17.33 9.17 -24.82
N PRO A 179 16.17 9.17 -24.14
CA PRO A 179 15.96 10.03 -22.99
C PRO A 179 16.90 9.58 -21.87
N VAL A 180 17.57 10.54 -21.26
CA VAL A 180 18.45 10.33 -20.10
C VAL A 180 18.12 11.36 -19.03
N PRO A 181 18.30 11.06 -17.74
CA PRO A 181 18.04 12.01 -16.65
C PRO A 181 18.69 13.38 -16.88
N TYR A 182 17.96 14.45 -16.57
CA TYR A 182 18.42 15.82 -16.68
C TYR A 182 18.40 16.50 -15.31
N LEU A 183 19.54 17.09 -14.96
CA LEU A 183 19.74 17.73 -13.68
C LEU A 183 20.18 19.19 -13.86
N ILE A 184 19.77 20.05 -12.93
CA ILE A 184 20.32 21.39 -12.75
C ILE A 184 21.21 21.38 -11.51
N ALA A 185 22.52 21.56 -11.70
CA ALA A 185 23.49 21.54 -10.60
C ALA A 185 23.29 22.74 -9.66
N ARG A 186 23.15 22.44 -8.36
CA ARG A 186 23.30 23.42 -7.27
C ARG A 186 24.76 23.55 -6.86
N CYS A 187 25.41 22.41 -6.70
CA CYS A 187 26.83 22.30 -6.44
C CYS A 187 27.44 21.18 -7.28
N LEU A 188 28.64 21.43 -7.78
CA LEU A 188 29.43 20.50 -8.58
C LEU A 188 30.84 20.44 -7.99
N HIS A 189 31.33 19.24 -7.71
CA HIS A 189 32.73 19.00 -7.38
C HIS A 189 33.40 18.28 -8.53
N VAL A 190 34.53 18.79 -9.02
CA VAL A 190 35.21 18.22 -10.19
C VAL A 190 36.67 17.92 -9.87
N TRP A 191 37.14 16.73 -10.26
CA TRP A 191 38.54 16.34 -10.24
C TRP A 191 39.09 16.27 -11.66
N ASN A 192 40.24 16.91 -11.88
CA ASN A 192 40.99 16.79 -13.13
C ASN A 192 41.78 15.48 -13.14
N THR A 193 41.14 14.40 -13.60
CA THR A 193 41.77 13.07 -13.65
C THR A 193 42.25 12.68 -15.04
N GLY A 194 41.95 13.46 -16.08
CA GLY A 194 42.41 13.17 -17.44
C GLY A 194 42.07 11.76 -17.93
N ARG A 195 40.92 11.21 -17.52
CA ARG A 195 40.44 9.81 -17.76
C ARG A 195 41.07 8.71 -16.89
N HIS A 196 42.10 8.99 -16.11
CA HIS A 196 42.64 8.03 -15.14
C HIS A 196 41.69 7.82 -13.96
N ALA A 197 41.85 6.71 -13.23
CA ALA A 197 41.06 6.46 -12.05
C ALA A 197 41.53 7.34 -10.89
N ILE A 198 40.61 7.85 -10.07
CA ILE A 198 40.96 8.68 -8.90
C ILE A 198 41.92 7.93 -7.96
N SER A 199 41.80 6.60 -7.87
CA SER A 199 42.67 5.72 -7.08
C SER A 199 44.10 5.61 -7.60
N ASP A 200 44.36 5.96 -8.85
CA ASP A 200 45.67 5.76 -9.49
C ASP A 200 46.66 6.89 -9.18
N PHE A 201 46.20 7.95 -8.50
CA PHE A 201 47.04 9.07 -8.09
C PHE A 201 47.74 8.74 -6.75
N PRO A 202 49.08 8.78 -6.70
CA PRO A 202 49.86 8.14 -5.63
C PRO A 202 49.66 8.78 -4.25
N HIS A 203 49.64 7.93 -3.21
CA HIS A 203 49.72 8.34 -1.82
C HIS A 203 51.15 8.78 -1.48
N LEU A 204 51.34 10.00 -0.97
CA LEU A 204 52.59 10.38 -0.30
C LEU A 204 52.47 10.12 1.21
N PRO A 205 53.58 9.77 1.90
CA PRO A 205 53.60 9.53 3.35
C PRO A 205 53.16 10.74 4.20
N THR A 206 53.08 11.94 3.63
CA THR A 206 52.77 13.21 4.31
C THR A 206 51.37 13.76 3.98
N GLY A 207 50.54 13.03 3.24
CA GLY A 207 49.19 13.45 2.88
C GLY A 207 48.82 13.19 1.42
N TYR A 208 47.54 13.39 1.09
CA TYR A 208 47.02 13.25 -0.28
C TYR A 208 47.79 14.17 -1.24
N TYR A 209 48.24 13.66 -2.38
CA TYR A 209 48.54 14.53 -3.52
C TYR A 209 47.18 15.05 -3.98
N PRO A 210 46.82 16.33 -3.78
CA PRO A 210 45.51 16.78 -4.15
C PRO A 210 45.48 16.82 -5.68
N LEU A 211 44.85 15.82 -6.28
CA LEU A 211 44.27 15.92 -7.60
C LEU A 211 43.69 17.31 -7.76
N ARG A 212 44.08 18.09 -8.78
CA ARG A 212 43.51 19.43 -8.96
C ARG A 212 41.99 19.28 -9.00
N HIS A 213 41.33 19.85 -8.01
CA HIS A 213 39.92 19.66 -7.79
C HIS A 213 39.31 20.93 -7.24
N GLU A 214 38.04 21.15 -7.57
CA GLU A 214 37.36 22.39 -7.21
C GLU A 214 35.87 22.11 -7.00
N THR A 215 35.31 22.74 -5.96
CA THR A 215 33.87 22.76 -5.70
C THR A 215 33.30 24.08 -6.18
N TYR A 216 32.29 24.02 -7.03
CA TYR A 216 31.52 25.16 -7.49
C TYR A 216 30.09 25.06 -6.98
N CYS A 217 29.63 26.07 -6.27
CA CYS A 217 28.27 26.16 -5.76
C CYS A 217 27.66 27.50 -6.16
N LEU A 218 26.36 27.50 -6.48
CA LEU A 218 25.62 28.73 -6.70
C LEU A 218 25.40 29.44 -5.35
N ASN A 219 25.88 30.67 -5.22
CA ASN A 219 25.81 31.45 -3.97
C ASN A 219 24.58 32.37 -3.97
N SER A 220 23.67 32.21 -2.99
CA SER A 220 22.59 33.14 -2.61
C SER A 220 21.20 32.98 -3.30
N PRO A 221 20.09 33.36 -2.63
CA PRO A 221 18.70 33.04 -3.04
C PRO A 221 18.21 33.71 -4.33
N LEU A 222 18.93 34.71 -4.86
CA LEU A 222 18.50 35.51 -6.02
C LEU A 222 18.90 34.92 -7.38
N ASP A 223 19.71 33.85 -7.41
CA ASP A 223 19.99 33.07 -8.63
C ASP A 223 19.03 31.89 -8.82
N GLN A 224 17.96 31.83 -8.01
CA GLN A 224 16.83 30.89 -8.14
C GLN A 224 15.76 31.42 -9.11
N ALA A 225 16.15 32.03 -10.23
CA ALA A 225 15.19 32.40 -11.24
C ALA A 225 14.48 31.12 -11.75
N PRO A 226 13.13 31.06 -11.72
CA PRO A 226 12.40 29.94 -12.26
C PRO A 226 12.68 29.88 -13.76
N ILE A 227 13.24 28.77 -14.22
CA ILE A 227 13.25 28.44 -15.64
C ILE A 227 11.78 28.26 -16.02
N SER A 228 11.30 29.12 -16.92
CA SER A 228 9.90 29.15 -17.36
C SER A 228 9.36 27.77 -17.70
N ASP A 229 8.21 27.49 -17.09
CA ASP A 229 7.31 26.38 -17.28
C ASP A 229 7.13 25.96 -18.74
N THR A 230 7.45 24.71 -19.02
CA THR A 230 6.53 23.85 -19.76
C THR A 230 5.95 22.82 -18.79
N ALA A 231 4.99 23.30 -17.99
CA ALA A 231 3.92 22.62 -17.26
C ALA A 231 4.15 21.20 -16.69
N LEU A 232 4.74 21.13 -15.50
CA LEU A 232 4.25 20.22 -14.44
C LEU A 232 3.69 21.13 -13.35
N ALA A 233 2.37 21.12 -13.17
CA ALA A 233 1.68 22.07 -12.29
C ALA A 233 2.22 21.99 -10.85
N SER A 234 2.57 23.14 -10.27
CA SER A 234 2.78 23.26 -8.83
C SER A 234 1.54 22.75 -8.08
N PRO A 235 1.67 22.10 -6.91
CA PRO A 235 0.53 21.62 -6.15
C PRO A 235 -0.51 22.72 -6.01
N THR A 236 -1.69 22.46 -6.56
CA THR A 236 -2.72 23.51 -6.63
C THR A 236 -3.37 23.65 -5.26
N GLY A 237 -3.53 22.56 -4.52
CA GLY A 237 -4.43 22.43 -3.39
C GLY A 237 -5.81 21.91 -3.82
N ALA A 238 -5.98 21.49 -5.08
CA ALA A 238 -7.20 20.90 -5.59
C ALA A 238 -7.39 19.46 -5.09
N VAL A 239 -8.65 19.02 -5.05
CA VAL A 239 -8.97 17.61 -4.78
C VAL A 239 -8.45 16.76 -5.94
N SER A 240 -7.59 15.78 -5.64
CA SER A 240 -6.87 15.00 -6.67
C SER A 240 -7.30 13.55 -6.79
N HIS A 241 -7.84 12.96 -5.72
CA HIS A 241 -8.14 11.52 -5.63
C HIS A 241 -9.64 11.26 -5.40
N GLY A 242 -10.47 12.21 -5.83
CA GLY A 242 -11.91 12.17 -5.65
C GLY A 242 -12.37 12.49 -4.22
N ILE A 243 -13.66 12.26 -4.03
CA ILE A 243 -14.38 12.40 -2.77
C ILE A 243 -15.08 11.07 -2.49
N ALA A 244 -15.28 10.74 -1.22
CA ALA A 244 -16.00 9.54 -0.82
C ALA A 244 -16.83 9.81 0.44
N THR A 245 -17.84 8.96 0.64
CA THR A 245 -18.56 8.89 1.91
C THR A 245 -18.52 7.46 2.43
N GLY A 246 -18.52 7.28 3.73
CA GLY A 246 -18.52 5.97 4.35
C GLY A 246 -18.99 6.01 5.79
N ASP A 247 -19.11 4.83 6.38
CA ASP A 247 -19.60 4.65 7.74
C ASP A 247 -20.86 5.48 8.03
N VAL A 248 -21.81 5.44 7.09
CA VAL A 248 -23.03 6.24 7.10
C VAL A 248 -24.08 5.59 7.99
N THR A 249 -24.43 6.24 9.10
CA THR A 249 -25.51 5.79 9.98
C THR A 249 -26.82 6.49 9.62
N SER A 250 -27.84 6.34 10.47
CA SER A 250 -29.09 7.09 10.34
C SER A 250 -28.94 8.59 10.58
N ASP A 251 -27.86 9.01 11.22
CA ASP A 251 -27.69 10.37 11.75
C ASP A 251 -26.28 10.95 11.56
N SER A 252 -25.37 10.20 10.94
CA SER A 252 -23.99 10.62 10.73
C SER A 252 -23.36 9.96 9.50
N ALA A 253 -22.27 10.54 9.02
CA ALA A 253 -21.49 10.03 7.90
C ALA A 253 -20.03 10.47 8.04
N VAL A 254 -19.09 9.74 7.45
CA VAL A 254 -17.70 10.18 7.29
C VAL A 254 -17.51 10.61 5.84
N LEU A 255 -17.16 11.89 5.63
CA LEU A 255 -16.70 12.36 4.34
C LEU A 255 -15.19 12.18 4.24
N TRP A 256 -14.70 11.80 3.07
CA TRP A 256 -13.27 11.66 2.77
C TRP A 256 -12.90 12.36 1.47
N PHE A 257 -11.69 12.93 1.42
CA PHE A 257 -11.04 13.40 0.19
C PHE A 257 -9.53 13.55 0.39
N ARG A 258 -8.79 13.74 -0.71
CA ARG A 258 -7.36 14.11 -0.68
C ARG A 258 -7.07 15.24 -1.65
N THR A 259 -6.26 16.21 -1.22
CA THR A 259 -5.75 17.29 -2.10
C THR A 259 -4.35 16.96 -2.66
N ASP A 260 -3.97 17.56 -3.78
CA ASP A 260 -2.61 17.42 -4.37
C ASP A 260 -1.52 18.19 -3.60
N GLY A 261 -1.91 19.02 -2.64
CA GLY A 261 -1.01 19.76 -1.73
C GLY A 261 -1.77 20.37 -0.56
N PRO A 262 -1.13 21.26 0.22
CA PRO A 262 -1.79 21.96 1.33
C PRO A 262 -2.96 22.82 0.83
N ALA A 263 -4.11 22.71 1.48
CA ALA A 263 -5.29 23.51 1.16
C ALA A 263 -6.11 23.82 2.41
N GLN A 264 -6.80 24.97 2.41
CA GLN A 264 -7.93 25.18 3.30
C GLN A 264 -9.18 24.63 2.63
N VAL A 265 -10.03 23.94 3.38
CA VAL A 265 -11.20 23.25 2.83
C VAL A 265 -12.44 23.55 3.65
N GLU A 266 -13.51 23.87 2.94
CA GLU A 266 -14.85 24.05 3.48
C GLU A 266 -15.76 22.97 2.91
N VAL A 267 -16.52 22.30 3.77
CA VAL A 267 -17.60 21.43 3.34
C VAL A 267 -18.93 22.13 3.54
N ARG A 268 -19.82 21.98 2.56
CA ARG A 268 -21.23 22.34 2.68
C ARG A 268 -22.09 21.13 2.39
N SER A 269 -23.13 20.90 3.18
CA SER A 269 -24.09 19.83 2.98
C SER A 269 -25.52 20.28 3.23
N ALA A 270 -26.47 19.65 2.53
CA ALA A 270 -27.90 19.78 2.80
C ALA A 270 -28.65 18.57 2.22
N PRO A 271 -29.86 18.28 2.70
CA PRO A 271 -30.80 17.40 2.01
C PRO A 271 -30.99 17.83 0.55
N VAL A 272 -31.08 16.87 -0.37
CA VAL A 272 -31.16 17.15 -1.83
C VAL A 272 -32.38 18.00 -2.19
N ASP A 273 -33.51 17.77 -1.54
CA ASP A 273 -34.77 18.50 -1.71
C ASP A 273 -34.71 19.95 -1.15
N GLU A 274 -33.82 20.19 -0.20
CA GLU A 274 -33.58 21.51 0.42
C GLU A 274 -32.41 22.27 -0.23
N TRP A 275 -31.62 21.63 -1.10
CA TRP A 275 -30.33 22.16 -1.60
C TRP A 275 -30.42 23.55 -2.24
N GLU A 276 -31.49 23.82 -2.99
CA GLU A 276 -31.72 25.10 -3.68
C GLU A 276 -32.46 26.13 -2.83
N HIS A 277 -33.13 25.70 -1.75
CA HIS A 277 -34.15 26.50 -1.05
C HIS A 277 -33.81 26.78 0.43
N ALA A 278 -32.82 26.09 1.01
CA ALA A 278 -32.41 26.26 2.38
C ALA A 278 -30.91 26.59 2.51
N PRO A 279 -30.48 27.27 3.59
CA PRO A 279 -29.07 27.41 3.90
C PRO A 279 -28.40 26.04 4.07
N ARG A 280 -27.28 25.85 3.39
CA ARG A 280 -26.45 24.65 3.53
C ARG A 280 -25.72 24.70 4.86
N VAL A 281 -25.68 23.56 5.57
CA VAL A 281 -24.83 23.40 6.75
C VAL A 281 -23.39 23.50 6.28
N LYS A 282 -22.64 24.41 6.91
CA LYS A 282 -21.24 24.68 6.58
C LYS A 282 -20.36 24.25 7.74
N THR A 283 -19.28 23.55 7.44
CA THR A 283 -18.25 23.21 8.42
C THR A 283 -17.34 24.39 8.72
N GLU A 284 -16.55 24.27 9.79
CA GLU A 284 -15.33 25.08 9.92
C GLU A 284 -14.34 24.81 8.77
N LEU A 285 -13.30 25.65 8.67
CA LEU A 285 -12.23 25.46 7.71
C LEU A 285 -11.23 24.43 8.22
N PHE A 286 -10.97 23.41 7.41
CA PHE A 286 -9.97 22.39 7.69
C PHE A 286 -8.72 22.61 6.82
N SER A 287 -7.55 22.24 7.34
CA SER A 287 -6.30 22.31 6.59
C SER A 287 -5.78 20.90 6.27
N THR A 288 -5.59 20.60 4.99
CA THR A 288 -4.90 19.35 4.60
C THR A 288 -3.40 19.51 4.84
N LYS A 289 -2.76 18.46 5.37
CA LYS A 289 -1.36 18.50 5.84
C LYS A 289 -0.56 17.32 5.29
N ALA A 290 0.73 17.55 5.05
CA ALA A 290 1.64 16.52 4.56
C ALA A 290 1.77 15.31 5.50
N ALA A 291 1.58 15.52 6.82
CA ALA A 291 1.66 14.46 7.82
C ALA A 291 0.65 13.31 7.57
N GLN A 292 -0.54 13.64 7.04
CA GLN A 292 -1.60 12.69 6.64
C GLN A 292 -1.65 12.53 5.11
N ASP A 293 -0.56 12.88 4.40
CA ASP A 293 -0.53 12.83 2.94
C ASP A 293 -1.70 13.58 2.27
N PHE A 294 -2.06 14.71 2.89
CA PHE A 294 -3.14 15.60 2.46
C PHE A 294 -4.53 14.95 2.36
N THR A 295 -4.72 13.77 2.96
CA THR A 295 -6.05 13.20 3.14
C THR A 295 -6.79 13.92 4.26
N MET A 296 -8.11 13.89 4.19
CA MET A 296 -8.99 14.49 5.17
C MET A 296 -10.21 13.61 5.38
N GLN A 297 -10.58 13.42 6.64
CA GLN A 297 -11.84 12.80 7.04
C GLN A 297 -12.63 13.78 7.91
N ILE A 298 -13.89 14.02 7.54
CA ILE A 298 -14.76 14.96 8.25
C ILE A 298 -16.02 14.21 8.69
N PRO A 299 -16.26 14.07 10.02
CA PRO A 299 -17.51 13.52 10.51
C PRO A 299 -18.65 14.53 10.33
N LEU A 300 -19.72 14.10 9.68
CA LEU A 300 -21.02 14.78 9.67
C LEU A 300 -21.90 14.16 10.74
N THR A 301 -22.60 14.97 11.51
CA THR A 301 -23.49 14.54 12.60
C THR A 301 -24.81 15.30 12.57
N GLY A 302 -25.83 14.80 13.28
CA GLY A 302 -27.15 15.44 13.33
C GLY A 302 -27.91 15.35 12.00
N LEU A 303 -27.60 14.35 11.17
CA LEU A 303 -28.30 14.10 9.91
C LEU A 303 -29.68 13.48 10.19
N ARG A 304 -30.61 13.64 9.25
CA ARG A 304 -31.92 13.00 9.31
C ARG A 304 -31.83 11.59 8.74
N PRO A 305 -32.51 10.60 9.36
CA PRO A 305 -32.60 9.24 8.81
C PRO A 305 -33.23 9.19 7.42
N ALA A 306 -32.93 8.12 6.68
CA ALA A 306 -33.49 7.81 5.35
C ALA A 306 -33.45 8.96 4.33
N THR A 307 -32.54 9.91 4.48
CA THR A 307 -32.50 11.18 3.74
C THR A 307 -31.31 11.19 2.79
N ARG A 308 -31.55 11.60 1.54
CA ARG A 308 -30.48 11.82 0.57
C ARG A 308 -29.87 13.20 0.79
N TYR A 309 -28.57 13.24 1.05
CA TYR A 309 -27.79 14.45 1.22
C TYR A 309 -26.93 14.71 0.00
N ARG A 310 -26.80 15.98 -0.37
CA ARG A 310 -25.76 16.48 -1.27
C ARG A 310 -24.73 17.22 -0.44
N TYR A 311 -23.47 17.09 -0.82
CA TYR A 311 -22.39 17.84 -0.23
C TYR A 311 -21.41 18.34 -1.30
N THR A 312 -20.72 19.43 -0.96
CA THR A 312 -19.65 19.99 -1.77
C THR A 312 -18.39 20.16 -0.93
N VAL A 313 -17.25 19.81 -1.51
CA VAL A 313 -15.91 20.06 -0.97
C VAL A 313 -15.30 21.20 -1.76
N ARG A 314 -15.09 22.34 -1.09
CA ARG A 314 -14.55 23.56 -1.69
C ARG A 314 -13.15 23.81 -1.15
N THR A 315 -12.15 23.79 -2.04
CA THR A 315 -10.77 24.14 -1.68
C THR A 315 -10.56 25.65 -1.86
N ILE A 316 -9.86 26.24 -0.90
CA ILE A 316 -9.51 27.66 -0.82
C ILE A 316 -7.98 27.73 -0.81
N HIS A 317 -7.41 28.50 -1.73
CA HIS A 317 -5.95 28.56 -1.94
C HIS A 317 -5.41 29.89 -1.43
N PRO A 318 -4.58 29.91 -0.36
CA PRO A 318 -3.74 31.05 -0.06
C PRO A 318 -2.54 31.08 -1.04
N PRO A 319 -2.13 32.24 -1.60
CA PRO A 319 -2.55 33.61 -1.32
C PRO A 319 -3.60 34.15 -2.31
N LEU A 320 -4.27 33.30 -3.09
CA LEU A 320 -5.31 33.75 -4.01
C LEU A 320 -6.46 34.36 -3.19
N PRO A 321 -7.15 35.41 -3.70
CA PRO A 321 -8.30 36.01 -3.04
C PRO A 321 -9.28 34.93 -2.57
N THR A 322 -9.90 35.11 -1.40
CA THR A 322 -10.83 34.16 -0.75
C THR A 322 -12.01 33.69 -1.62
N ASP A 323 -12.23 34.36 -2.76
CA ASP A 323 -13.26 34.07 -3.76
C ASP A 323 -12.75 33.22 -4.95
N SER A 324 -11.45 32.89 -4.97
CA SER A 324 -10.84 32.03 -6.00
C SER A 324 -11.03 30.57 -5.59
N VAL A 325 -12.06 29.92 -6.13
CA VAL A 325 -12.34 28.49 -5.91
C VAL A 325 -11.29 27.67 -6.67
N GLY A 326 -10.43 26.95 -5.95
CA GLY A 326 -9.39 26.09 -6.55
C GLY A 326 -9.93 24.76 -7.09
N GLY A 327 -11.15 24.40 -6.70
CA GLY A 327 -11.90 23.25 -7.18
C GLY A 327 -13.16 23.05 -6.34
N LEU A 328 -14.27 22.66 -6.99
CA LEU A 328 -15.51 22.29 -6.34
C LEU A 328 -15.83 20.85 -6.71
N MET A 329 -15.75 19.94 -5.74
CA MET A 329 -16.22 18.57 -5.91
C MET A 329 -17.59 18.44 -5.26
N GLN A 330 -18.50 17.71 -5.90
CA GLN A 330 -19.84 17.46 -5.39
C GLN A 330 -20.10 15.97 -5.32
N GLY A 331 -20.65 15.53 -4.20
CA GLY A 331 -21.06 14.16 -3.99
C GLY A 331 -22.43 14.08 -3.31
N GLU A 332 -22.95 12.87 -3.26
CA GLU A 332 -24.22 12.57 -2.63
C GLU A 332 -24.15 11.24 -1.87
N PHE A 333 -24.97 11.12 -0.84
CA PHE A 333 -25.13 9.89 -0.07
C PHE A 333 -26.53 9.83 0.53
N ARG A 334 -26.94 8.65 0.99
CA ARG A 334 -28.21 8.45 1.70
C ARG A 334 -27.92 7.95 3.10
N THR A 335 -28.49 8.59 4.12
CA THR A 335 -28.43 8.10 5.50
C THR A 335 -29.26 6.83 5.66
N ALA A 336 -28.83 5.96 6.57
CA ALA A 336 -29.59 4.76 6.89
C ALA A 336 -30.99 5.13 7.44
N PRO A 337 -32.02 4.29 7.26
CA PRO A 337 -33.28 4.45 7.98
C PRO A 337 -33.07 4.28 9.49
N SER A 338 -33.96 4.84 10.29
CA SER A 338 -33.90 4.66 11.74
C SER A 338 -34.13 3.20 12.13
N ALA A 339 -33.66 2.79 13.30
CA ALA A 339 -33.71 1.38 13.73
C ALA A 339 -35.13 0.77 13.84
N THR A 340 -36.17 1.60 13.72
CA THR A 340 -37.60 1.24 13.75
C THR A 340 -38.28 1.24 12.38
N GLU A 341 -37.61 1.74 11.33
CA GLU A 341 -38.20 1.88 10.00
C GLU A 341 -37.81 0.72 9.09
N SER A 342 -38.80 -0.01 8.58
CA SER A 342 -38.60 -0.99 7.51
C SER A 342 -38.65 -0.26 6.16
N VAL A 343 -37.50 -0.20 5.47
CA VAL A 343 -37.35 0.48 4.18
C VAL A 343 -36.59 -0.43 3.22
N PRO A 344 -37.06 -0.57 1.96
CA PRO A 344 -36.31 -1.26 0.93
C PRO A 344 -34.87 -0.79 0.85
N THR A 345 -33.95 -1.75 0.86
CA THR A 345 -32.51 -1.49 0.87
C THR A 345 -31.81 -2.38 -0.15
N THR A 346 -31.01 -1.79 -1.03
CA THR A 346 -30.18 -2.52 -2.00
C THR A 346 -28.72 -2.14 -1.82
N PHE A 347 -27.84 -3.12 -1.70
CA PHE A 347 -26.40 -2.87 -1.56
C PHE A 347 -25.56 -3.90 -2.29
N LEU A 348 -24.29 -3.55 -2.51
CA LEU A 348 -23.31 -4.40 -3.17
C LEU A 348 -22.22 -4.88 -2.20
N TRP A 349 -21.58 -6.00 -2.49
CA TRP A 349 -20.32 -6.39 -1.84
C TRP A 349 -19.37 -7.08 -2.84
N SER A 350 -18.07 -6.85 -2.65
CA SER A 350 -16.97 -7.54 -3.35
C SER A 350 -15.62 -7.19 -2.68
N ALA A 351 -14.50 -7.66 -3.23
CA ALA A 351 -13.14 -7.39 -2.78
C ALA A 351 -12.15 -7.42 -3.97
N ASP A 352 -10.85 -7.55 -3.71
CA ASP A 352 -9.83 -7.92 -4.71
C ASP A 352 -9.67 -6.84 -5.81
N LEU A 353 -9.35 -5.61 -5.40
CA LEU A 353 -9.21 -4.46 -6.27
C LEU A 353 -7.76 -4.26 -6.74
N GLY A 354 -7.51 -4.54 -8.01
CA GLY A 354 -6.39 -3.95 -8.73
C GLY A 354 -5.03 -4.53 -8.38
N GLY A 355 -4.88 -5.85 -8.52
CA GLY A 355 -3.62 -6.58 -8.31
C GLY A 355 -3.63 -7.94 -8.99
N GLN A 356 -2.65 -8.79 -8.68
CA GLN A 356 -2.49 -10.12 -9.27
C GLN A 356 -2.66 -10.13 -10.81
N GLN A 357 -1.85 -9.35 -11.52
CA GLN A 357 -1.82 -9.23 -13.00
C GLN A 357 -3.02 -8.50 -13.64
N ARG A 358 -3.94 -7.94 -12.85
CA ARG A 358 -5.10 -7.19 -13.34
C ARG A 358 -5.16 -5.81 -12.67
N CYS A 359 -4.23 -4.96 -13.04
CA CYS A 359 -4.03 -3.65 -12.41
C CYS A 359 -4.88 -2.56 -13.09
N ARG A 360 -4.73 -1.30 -12.65
CA ARG A 360 -5.47 -0.16 -13.21
C ARG A 360 -5.03 0.07 -14.65
N ASP A 361 -5.99 0.10 -15.57
CA ASP A 361 -5.73 0.50 -16.95
C ASP A 361 -5.43 2.01 -17.03
N ASP A 362 -4.44 2.41 -17.83
CA ASP A 362 -4.00 3.82 -17.96
C ASP A 362 -5.06 4.73 -18.62
N GLY A 363 -5.97 4.16 -19.43
CA GLY A 363 -7.06 4.92 -20.06
C GLY A 363 -8.40 4.78 -19.33
N MET A 364 -8.86 3.54 -19.18
CA MET A 364 -10.21 3.24 -18.69
C MET A 364 -10.30 3.15 -17.16
N GLY A 365 -9.16 3.07 -16.46
CA GLY A 365 -9.12 2.81 -15.02
C GLY A 365 -9.65 1.41 -14.68
N TYR A 366 -10.75 1.37 -13.94
CA TYR A 366 -11.44 0.13 -13.55
C TYR A 366 -12.86 0.13 -14.12
N PRO A 367 -13.11 -0.47 -15.30
CA PRO A 367 -14.40 -0.38 -15.99
C PRO A 367 -15.60 -0.90 -15.16
N ILE A 368 -15.37 -1.88 -14.27
CA ILE A 368 -16.41 -2.50 -13.45
C ILE A 368 -17.23 -1.47 -12.66
N PHE A 369 -16.61 -0.39 -12.16
CA PHE A 369 -17.32 0.65 -11.38
C PHE A 369 -18.39 1.39 -12.18
N GLY A 370 -18.28 1.42 -13.51
CA GLY A 370 -19.37 1.90 -14.37
C GLY A 370 -20.62 1.03 -14.23
N MET A 371 -20.43 -0.30 -14.30
CA MET A 371 -21.49 -1.29 -14.11
C MET A 371 -22.04 -1.27 -12.69
N LEU A 372 -21.18 -1.22 -11.66
CA LEU A 372 -21.61 -1.16 -10.26
C LEU A 372 -22.54 0.04 -10.00
N ARG A 373 -22.21 1.21 -10.56
CA ARG A 373 -23.04 2.41 -10.42
C ARG A 373 -24.41 2.25 -11.10
N HIS A 374 -24.50 1.51 -12.20
CA HIS A 374 -25.77 1.23 -12.86
C HIS A 374 -26.72 0.34 -12.03
N GLN A 375 -26.19 -0.39 -11.03
CA GLN A 375 -27.02 -1.12 -10.07
C GLN A 375 -27.73 -0.23 -9.04
N GLN A 376 -27.38 1.07 -8.98
CA GLN A 376 -27.96 2.07 -8.08
C GLN A 376 -28.02 1.63 -6.60
N PRO A 377 -26.91 1.14 -6.00
CA PRO A 377 -26.96 0.70 -4.62
C PRO A 377 -27.07 1.87 -3.64
N ASP A 378 -27.74 1.63 -2.51
CA ASP A 378 -27.74 2.51 -1.35
C ASP A 378 -26.33 2.61 -0.73
N PHE A 379 -25.54 1.54 -0.82
CA PHE A 379 -24.14 1.47 -0.36
C PHE A 379 -23.38 0.25 -0.91
N MET A 380 -22.07 0.21 -0.68
CA MET A 380 -21.21 -0.94 -0.98
C MET A 380 -20.35 -1.34 0.21
N ILE A 381 -20.18 -2.64 0.41
CA ILE A 381 -19.22 -3.24 1.34
C ILE A 381 -17.99 -3.69 0.55
N LEU A 382 -16.80 -3.25 0.96
CA LEU A 382 -15.53 -3.71 0.42
C LEU A 382 -14.85 -4.62 1.46
N LEU A 383 -14.66 -5.89 1.10
CA LEU A 383 -14.19 -6.96 1.99
C LEU A 383 -12.68 -7.21 1.91
N GLY A 384 -11.91 -6.20 1.54
CA GLY A 384 -10.45 -6.22 1.56
C GLY A 384 -9.79 -6.37 0.20
N ASP A 385 -8.48 -6.59 0.23
CA ASP A 385 -7.60 -6.60 -0.94
C ASP A 385 -7.75 -5.32 -1.77
N LEU A 386 -7.70 -4.17 -1.08
CA LEU A 386 -8.04 -2.89 -1.69
C LEU A 386 -6.88 -2.31 -2.48
N ILE A 387 -5.65 -2.76 -2.23
CA ILE A 387 -4.45 -2.14 -2.80
C ILE A 387 -3.39 -3.10 -3.38
N TYR A 388 -3.36 -4.37 -2.98
CA TYR A 388 -2.26 -5.29 -3.29
C TYR A 388 -0.87 -4.67 -3.04
N GLY A 389 -0.64 -4.33 -1.76
CA GLY A 389 0.57 -3.69 -1.28
C GLY A 389 1.82 -4.52 -1.51
N ASP A 390 1.71 -5.83 -1.51
CA ASP A 390 2.79 -6.81 -1.62
C ASP A 390 2.99 -7.38 -3.03
N ASP A 391 2.11 -7.04 -3.98
CA ASP A 391 2.28 -7.37 -5.40
C ASP A 391 2.85 -6.20 -6.19
N ARG A 392 3.45 -6.49 -7.34
CA ARG A 392 3.87 -5.49 -8.31
C ARG A 392 2.91 -5.45 -9.49
N CYS A 393 2.60 -4.24 -9.93
CA CYS A 393 1.79 -3.94 -11.11
C CYS A 393 2.62 -3.12 -12.11
N PRO A 394 3.43 -3.77 -12.98
CA PRO A 394 4.26 -3.09 -13.96
C PRO A 394 3.44 -2.34 -15.03
N SER A 395 3.85 -1.11 -15.38
CA SER A 395 3.47 -0.42 -16.62
C SER A 395 4.25 -0.98 -17.83
N PRO A 396 3.78 -0.93 -19.09
CA PRO A 396 2.41 -0.96 -19.65
C PRO A 396 1.92 -2.41 -19.94
N PRO A 397 0.60 -2.64 -20.14
CA PRO A 397 -0.45 -1.66 -20.46
C PRO A 397 -1.11 -0.98 -19.25
N ASN A 398 -0.67 -1.27 -18.03
CA ASN A 398 -1.23 -0.66 -16.82
C ASN A 398 -0.76 0.80 -16.66
N ALA A 399 -1.53 1.55 -15.89
CA ALA A 399 -1.12 2.87 -15.40
C ALA A 399 0.10 2.75 -14.48
N ALA A 400 0.90 3.80 -14.41
CA ALA A 400 2.05 3.87 -13.52
C ALA A 400 1.70 4.17 -12.07
N GLY A 401 2.58 3.77 -11.14
CA GLY A 401 2.52 4.09 -9.71
C GLY A 401 2.25 2.89 -8.79
N SER A 402 2.40 1.66 -9.26
CA SER A 402 2.22 0.42 -8.49
C SER A 402 3.25 -0.68 -8.81
N GLU A 403 4.39 -0.32 -9.38
CA GLU A 403 5.48 -1.19 -9.84
C GLU A 403 6.35 -1.78 -8.71
N PHE A 404 6.03 -1.45 -7.47
CA PHE A 404 6.78 -1.79 -6.27
C PHE A 404 5.90 -2.54 -5.26
N THR A 405 6.55 -3.15 -4.28
CA THR A 405 5.89 -3.67 -3.07
C THR A 405 6.07 -2.66 -1.94
N ALA A 406 5.07 -2.52 -1.08
CA ALA A 406 5.02 -1.57 0.00
C ALA A 406 5.65 -2.16 1.27
N SER A 407 6.54 -1.39 1.87
CA SER A 407 7.23 -1.70 3.13
C SER A 407 7.38 -0.48 4.04
N THR A 408 6.98 0.70 3.54
CA THR A 408 6.96 1.96 4.28
C THR A 408 5.56 2.59 4.18
N LEU A 409 5.23 3.47 5.12
CA LEU A 409 3.95 4.19 5.09
C LEU A 409 3.77 4.99 3.79
N SER A 410 4.83 5.62 3.26
CA SER A 410 4.74 6.37 1.99
C SER A 410 4.43 5.47 0.79
N GLN A 411 4.92 4.23 0.80
CA GLN A 411 4.62 3.24 -0.24
C GLN A 411 3.20 2.68 -0.11
N TYR A 412 2.71 2.40 1.10
CA TYR A 412 1.30 2.02 1.30
C TYR A 412 0.35 3.13 0.84
N ARG A 413 0.64 4.38 1.21
CA ARG A 413 -0.09 5.55 0.71
C ARG A 413 -0.05 5.65 -0.81
N ALA A 414 1.10 5.40 -1.44
CA ALA A 414 1.23 5.39 -2.90
C ALA A 414 0.35 4.31 -3.56
N LYS A 415 0.27 3.11 -2.97
CA LYS A 415 -0.63 2.05 -3.42
C LYS A 415 -2.10 2.47 -3.32
N HIS A 416 -2.53 3.13 -2.25
CA HIS A 416 -3.88 3.69 -2.19
C HIS A 416 -4.11 4.81 -3.23
N ARG A 417 -3.15 5.74 -3.42
CA ARG A 417 -3.26 6.77 -4.48
C ARG A 417 -3.42 6.17 -5.86
N TYR A 418 -2.71 5.07 -6.14
CA TYR A 418 -2.85 4.33 -7.39
C TYR A 418 -4.29 3.87 -7.60
N GLN A 419 -4.92 3.28 -6.60
CA GLN A 419 -6.32 2.84 -6.72
C GLN A 419 -7.25 4.04 -6.93
N HIS A 420 -7.13 5.05 -6.07
CA HIS A 420 -7.97 6.25 -6.13
C HIS A 420 -7.73 7.15 -7.34
N GLY A 421 -6.64 6.99 -8.08
CA GLY A 421 -6.46 7.71 -9.34
C GLY A 421 -7.32 7.17 -10.49
N SER A 422 -8.05 6.07 -10.30
CA SER A 422 -9.04 5.59 -11.26
C SER A 422 -10.26 6.51 -11.30
N SER A 423 -10.48 7.19 -12.44
CA SER A 423 -11.63 8.08 -12.62
C SER A 423 -12.98 7.33 -12.49
N ALA A 424 -13.01 6.04 -12.84
CA ALA A 424 -14.20 5.19 -12.69
C ALA A 424 -14.52 4.95 -11.20
N LEU A 425 -13.50 4.66 -10.39
CA LEU A 425 -13.65 4.53 -8.95
C LEU A 425 -14.09 5.86 -8.32
N GLN A 426 -13.42 6.98 -8.65
CA GLN A 426 -13.78 8.31 -8.11
C GLN A 426 -15.25 8.66 -8.38
N ARG A 427 -15.76 8.40 -9.60
CA ARG A 427 -17.16 8.64 -9.95
C ARG A 427 -18.14 7.74 -9.19
N PHE A 428 -17.73 6.53 -8.81
CA PHE A 428 -18.55 5.63 -8.01
C PHE A 428 -18.59 6.11 -6.54
N LEU A 429 -17.42 6.40 -5.96
CA LEU A 429 -17.27 6.87 -4.57
C LEU A 429 -17.99 8.20 -4.30
N ALA A 430 -18.12 9.07 -5.30
CA ALA A 430 -18.84 10.33 -5.17
C ALA A 430 -20.35 10.17 -4.91
N SER A 431 -20.93 8.99 -5.18
CA SER A 431 -22.38 8.74 -5.06
C SER A 431 -22.76 7.52 -4.22
N VAL A 432 -21.83 6.61 -3.95
CA VAL A 432 -22.11 5.36 -3.23
C VAL A 432 -21.30 5.32 -1.93
N PRO A 433 -21.96 5.32 -0.77
CA PRO A 433 -21.33 5.11 0.53
C PRO A 433 -20.58 3.79 0.62
N ILE A 434 -19.42 3.81 1.26
CA ILE A 434 -18.56 2.64 1.43
C ILE A 434 -18.45 2.23 2.90
N TRP A 435 -18.64 0.94 3.14
CA TRP A 435 -18.16 0.26 4.33
C TRP A 435 -16.97 -0.62 3.97
N ALA A 436 -15.76 -0.16 4.31
CA ALA A 436 -14.53 -0.89 4.02
C ALA A 436 -14.00 -1.62 5.26
N VAL A 437 -13.41 -2.79 5.01
CA VAL A 437 -12.44 -3.49 5.84
C VAL A 437 -11.29 -3.96 4.94
N TRP A 438 -10.16 -4.33 5.54
CA TRP A 438 -9.02 -4.90 4.82
C TRP A 438 -9.08 -6.42 4.69
N ASP A 439 -8.19 -6.95 3.87
CA ASP A 439 -7.75 -8.33 3.91
C ASP A 439 -6.21 -8.42 3.84
N ASP A 440 -5.63 -9.55 3.46
CA ASP A 440 -4.18 -9.77 3.59
C ASP A 440 -3.35 -8.91 2.65
N HIS A 441 -3.76 -8.77 1.38
CA HIS A 441 -3.01 -8.01 0.39
C HIS A 441 -3.04 -6.49 0.62
N ASP A 442 -3.77 -5.99 1.63
CA ASP A 442 -3.63 -4.62 2.13
C ASP A 442 -2.32 -4.42 2.94
N VAL A 443 -1.66 -5.51 3.35
CA VAL A 443 -0.38 -5.49 4.06
C VAL A 443 0.63 -6.43 3.41
N THR A 444 0.40 -7.73 3.49
CA THR A 444 1.24 -8.82 3.00
C THR A 444 0.41 -10.11 2.95
N ASN A 445 0.50 -10.85 1.84
CA ASN A 445 -0.24 -12.09 1.61
C ASN A 445 -0.23 -13.02 2.84
N ASN A 446 -1.42 -13.49 3.22
CA ASN A 446 -1.72 -14.36 4.35
C ASN A 446 -1.23 -13.86 5.73
N PHE A 447 -1.00 -12.56 5.96
CA PHE A 447 -0.43 -12.09 7.24
C PHE A 447 -1.31 -12.39 8.47
N SER A 448 -0.70 -12.58 9.63
CA SER A 448 -1.38 -12.71 10.92
C SER A 448 -0.95 -11.57 11.82
N GLY A 449 -1.88 -10.67 12.18
CA GLY A 449 -1.58 -9.35 12.74
C GLY A 449 -0.58 -9.30 13.91
N PRO A 450 -0.69 -10.15 14.94
CA PRO A 450 0.27 -10.19 16.06
C PRO A 450 1.72 -10.51 15.66
N TYR A 451 1.94 -11.01 14.45
CA TYR A 451 3.23 -11.45 13.93
C TYR A 451 3.68 -10.67 12.69
N GLU A 452 2.92 -9.65 12.28
CA GLU A 452 3.18 -8.88 11.07
C GLU A 452 3.70 -7.47 11.40
N PRO A 453 5.01 -7.19 11.24
CA PRO A 453 5.58 -5.89 11.57
C PRO A 453 5.10 -4.74 10.68
N LEU A 454 4.63 -5.01 9.46
CA LEU A 454 4.15 -3.97 8.53
C LEU A 454 2.67 -3.60 8.74
N MET A 455 1.92 -4.41 9.50
CA MET A 455 0.50 -4.20 9.76
C MET A 455 0.17 -2.79 10.26
N PRO A 456 0.91 -2.17 11.20
CA PRO A 456 0.61 -0.80 11.63
C PRO A 456 0.68 0.23 10.51
N LEU A 457 1.58 0.06 9.53
CA LEU A 457 1.76 0.98 8.41
C LEU A 457 0.61 0.84 7.39
N GLY A 458 0.28 -0.39 7.01
CA GLY A 458 -0.86 -0.67 6.13
C GLY A 458 -2.17 -0.22 6.76
N ARG A 459 -2.38 -0.48 8.05
CA ARG A 459 -3.57 -0.04 8.79
C ARG A 459 -3.71 1.48 8.82
N GLN A 460 -2.61 2.18 9.10
CA GLN A 460 -2.62 3.64 9.08
C GLN A 460 -3.01 4.17 7.69
N ALA A 461 -2.41 3.63 6.63
CA ALA A 461 -2.75 4.03 5.26
C ALA A 461 -4.21 3.73 4.90
N LEU A 462 -4.74 2.58 5.32
CA LEU A 462 -6.15 2.21 5.14
C LEU A 462 -7.09 3.26 5.76
N PHE A 463 -6.88 3.61 7.03
CA PHE A 463 -7.65 4.65 7.70
C PHE A 463 -7.46 6.02 7.04
N GLU A 464 -6.29 6.33 6.48
CA GLU A 464 -6.06 7.61 5.80
C GLU A 464 -6.77 7.71 4.45
N TYR A 465 -7.04 6.60 3.76
CA TYR A 465 -7.53 6.57 2.38
C TYR A 465 -8.97 6.11 2.19
N TRP A 466 -9.56 5.45 3.19
CA TRP A 466 -10.96 5.04 3.15
C TRP A 466 -11.78 5.75 4.24
N PRO A 467 -13.05 6.11 3.97
CA PRO A 467 -13.92 6.82 4.92
C PRO A 467 -14.38 5.92 6.07
N ILE A 468 -13.46 5.59 6.98
CA ILE A 468 -13.68 4.70 8.12
C ILE A 468 -13.67 5.53 9.41
N ARG A 469 -14.72 5.38 10.20
CA ARG A 469 -14.84 6.06 11.49
C ARG A 469 -13.88 5.44 12.50
N HIS A 470 -13.10 6.29 13.16
CA HIS A 470 -12.36 5.88 14.34
C HIS A 470 -13.31 5.64 15.52
N ALA A 471 -13.26 4.44 16.09
CA ALA A 471 -13.99 4.17 17.32
C ALA A 471 -13.33 4.88 18.51
N SER A 472 -14.15 5.37 19.44
CA SER A 472 -13.68 6.15 20.60
C SER A 472 -12.90 5.33 21.61
N ASP A 473 -13.20 4.03 21.72
CA ASP A 473 -12.60 3.08 22.65
C ASP A 473 -11.36 2.36 22.06
N ASP A 474 -11.32 2.18 20.75
CA ASP A 474 -10.16 1.68 20.01
C ASP A 474 -10.06 2.37 18.64
N PRO A 475 -9.20 3.41 18.51
CA PRO A 475 -9.06 4.16 17.27
C PRO A 475 -8.58 3.31 16.07
N MET A 476 -8.04 2.12 16.33
CA MET A 476 -7.49 1.22 15.32
C MET A 476 -8.41 0.03 15.04
N ARG A 477 -9.61 -0.01 15.63
CA ARG A 477 -10.58 -1.07 15.40
C ARG A 477 -11.26 -0.92 14.04
N LEU A 478 -11.22 -1.99 13.25
CA LEU A 478 -11.93 -2.07 11.97
C LEU A 478 -13.29 -2.76 12.09
N TYR A 479 -13.42 -3.79 12.93
CA TYR A 479 -14.71 -4.48 13.10
C TYR A 479 -15.76 -3.57 13.74
N ARG A 480 -16.99 -3.61 13.20
CA ARG A 480 -18.09 -2.74 13.66
C ARG A 480 -19.44 -3.28 13.21
N ARG A 481 -20.50 -2.83 13.90
CA ARG A 481 -21.89 -3.14 13.57
C ARG A 481 -22.54 -1.95 12.92
N VAL A 482 -23.30 -2.20 11.85
CA VAL A 482 -24.11 -1.20 11.16
C VAL A 482 -25.57 -1.63 11.27
N ARG A 483 -26.38 -0.81 11.94
CA ARG A 483 -27.83 -0.94 11.92
C ARG A 483 -28.38 -0.15 10.74
N TYR A 484 -29.10 -0.81 9.84
CA TYR A 484 -29.70 -0.17 8.66
C TYR A 484 -31.21 -0.43 8.66
N GLY A 485 -31.98 0.52 9.20
CA GLY A 485 -33.42 0.34 9.37
C GLY A 485 -33.80 -0.69 10.42
N ALA A 486 -35.06 -1.14 10.36
CA ALA A 486 -35.60 -2.23 11.16
C ALA A 486 -35.08 -3.61 10.69
N ASP A 487 -34.76 -3.73 9.40
CA ASP A 487 -34.58 -5.04 8.77
C ASP A 487 -33.16 -5.56 8.72
N LEU A 488 -32.14 -4.71 8.85
CA LEU A 488 -30.76 -5.13 8.62
C LEU A 488 -29.83 -4.74 9.77
N ASP A 489 -29.06 -5.73 10.23
CA ASP A 489 -27.81 -5.53 10.95
C ASP A 489 -26.66 -6.14 10.13
N ILE A 490 -25.58 -5.39 9.95
CA ILE A 490 -24.34 -5.88 9.34
C ILE A 490 -23.25 -5.91 10.42
N PHE A 491 -22.63 -7.07 10.60
CA PHE A 491 -21.47 -7.29 11.45
C PHE A 491 -20.24 -7.41 10.54
N LEU A 492 -19.53 -6.29 10.35
CA LEU A 492 -18.30 -6.27 9.56
C LEU A 492 -17.14 -6.74 10.42
N LEU A 493 -16.48 -7.82 10.01
CA LEU A 493 -15.40 -8.47 10.75
C LEU A 493 -14.03 -8.00 10.27
N ASP A 494 -13.11 -7.88 11.22
CA ASP A 494 -11.67 -7.88 10.98
C ASP A 494 -11.12 -9.30 11.22
N THR A 495 -10.61 -9.93 10.18
CA THR A 495 -10.15 -11.31 10.17
C THR A 495 -8.63 -11.40 10.00
N ARG A 496 -7.90 -10.28 10.17
CA ARG A 496 -6.43 -10.26 10.05
C ARG A 496 -5.74 -9.73 11.29
N GLN A 497 -6.25 -8.66 11.90
CA GLN A 497 -5.56 -7.93 12.96
C GLN A 497 -5.24 -8.75 14.20
N TYR A 498 -6.11 -9.70 14.56
CA TYR A 498 -6.08 -10.36 15.86
C TYR A 498 -5.77 -11.86 15.79
N ARG A 499 -5.66 -12.42 14.57
CA ARG A 499 -5.59 -13.87 14.38
C ARG A 499 -4.25 -14.49 14.77
N SER A 500 -4.31 -15.74 15.22
CA SER A 500 -3.17 -16.65 15.36
C SER A 500 -2.53 -16.97 13.99
N ARG A 501 -1.35 -17.60 13.97
CA ARG A 501 -0.71 -17.93 12.69
C ARG A 501 -1.53 -18.97 11.93
N ASN A 502 -1.55 -18.85 10.60
CA ASN A 502 -2.18 -19.85 9.74
C ASN A 502 -1.61 -21.27 9.94
N THR A 503 -0.33 -21.40 10.28
CA THR A 503 0.33 -22.69 10.51
C THR A 503 0.01 -23.36 11.84
N ASP A 504 -0.56 -22.63 12.80
CA ASP A 504 -0.86 -23.19 14.11
C ASP A 504 -1.96 -24.26 13.98
N PRO A 505 -1.92 -25.35 14.75
CA PRO A 505 -2.98 -26.36 14.70
C PRO A 505 -4.32 -25.75 15.12
N ASP A 506 -5.41 -26.13 14.45
CA ASP A 506 -6.75 -25.67 14.83
C ASP A 506 -7.15 -26.23 16.22
N GLY A 507 -7.82 -25.42 17.03
CA GLY A 507 -8.15 -25.76 18.42
C GLY A 507 -8.53 -24.56 19.27
N SER A 508 -8.75 -24.78 20.57
CA SER A 508 -9.24 -23.76 21.51
C SER A 508 -8.30 -22.58 21.72
N ASP A 509 -7.00 -22.78 21.46
CA ASP A 509 -5.96 -21.76 21.66
C ASP A 509 -5.70 -20.94 20.39
N LYS A 510 -6.36 -21.28 19.27
CA LYS A 510 -6.24 -20.61 17.98
C LYS A 510 -7.47 -19.74 17.71
N THR A 511 -7.27 -18.52 17.22
CA THR A 511 -8.35 -17.55 17.01
C THR A 511 -8.16 -16.81 15.68
N MET A 512 -9.25 -16.52 14.98
CA MET A 512 -9.31 -15.62 13.83
C MET A 512 -9.64 -14.18 14.30
N LEU A 513 -10.63 -14.05 15.18
CA LEU A 513 -11.17 -12.73 15.56
C LEU A 513 -10.48 -12.14 16.79
N GLY A 514 -9.77 -12.95 17.56
CA GLY A 514 -9.41 -12.63 18.93
C GLY A 514 -10.61 -12.63 19.87
N LYS A 515 -10.34 -12.74 21.17
CA LYS A 515 -11.36 -12.90 22.21
C LYS A 515 -12.41 -11.78 22.24
N ALA A 516 -11.97 -10.52 22.08
CA ALA A 516 -12.84 -9.36 22.19
C ALA A 516 -13.87 -9.30 21.06
N GLN A 517 -13.42 -9.46 19.81
CA GLN A 517 -14.30 -9.42 18.64
C GLN A 517 -15.20 -10.67 18.56
N LEU A 518 -14.70 -11.86 18.93
CA LEU A 518 -15.56 -13.06 19.02
C LEU A 518 -16.71 -12.85 20.01
N SER A 519 -16.40 -12.33 21.21
CA SER A 519 -17.40 -12.03 22.24
C SER A 519 -18.39 -10.96 21.76
N TRP A 520 -17.88 -9.91 21.10
CA TRP A 520 -18.70 -8.86 20.51
C TRP A 520 -19.66 -9.41 19.44
N LEU A 521 -19.20 -10.30 18.57
CA LEU A 521 -19.99 -10.88 17.48
C LEU A 521 -21.10 -11.78 18.03
N VAL A 522 -20.74 -12.74 18.89
CA VAL A 522 -21.68 -13.70 19.51
C VAL A 522 -22.77 -12.97 20.28
N ASN A 523 -22.40 -12.00 21.12
CA ASN A 523 -23.38 -11.19 21.85
C ASN A 523 -24.21 -10.29 20.91
N GLY A 524 -23.57 -9.72 19.90
CA GLY A 524 -24.22 -8.80 18.97
C GLY A 524 -25.31 -9.47 18.12
N ILE A 525 -25.03 -10.67 17.59
CA ILE A 525 -26.00 -11.45 16.82
C ILE A 525 -27.15 -11.90 17.72
N ALA A 526 -26.83 -12.41 18.92
CA ALA A 526 -27.81 -12.84 19.92
C ALA A 526 -28.80 -11.73 20.32
N GLN A 527 -28.30 -10.49 20.43
CA GLN A 527 -29.08 -9.33 20.85
C GLN A 527 -29.71 -8.56 19.68
N SER A 528 -29.44 -8.94 18.43
CA SER A 528 -29.96 -8.25 17.26
C SER A 528 -31.46 -8.46 17.11
N THR A 529 -32.21 -7.36 17.05
CA THR A 529 -33.64 -7.35 16.74
C THR A 529 -33.92 -7.14 15.25
N ALA A 530 -32.90 -7.09 14.39
CA ALA A 530 -33.07 -6.96 12.95
C ALA A 530 -33.75 -8.18 12.33
N THR A 531 -34.53 -7.98 11.27
CA THR A 531 -35.08 -9.08 10.47
C THR A 531 -33.96 -9.99 9.94
N TRP A 532 -32.89 -9.40 9.40
CA TRP A 532 -31.73 -10.07 8.81
C TRP A 532 -30.45 -9.69 9.57
N LYS A 533 -29.60 -10.70 9.84
CA LYS A 533 -28.24 -10.49 10.37
C LYS A 533 -27.24 -10.89 9.30
N ILE A 534 -26.49 -9.93 8.79
CA ILE A 534 -25.42 -10.15 7.84
C ILE A 534 -24.08 -10.16 8.58
N ILE A 535 -23.30 -11.22 8.41
CA ILE A 535 -21.94 -11.31 8.91
C ILE A 535 -21.00 -11.20 7.71
N ALA A 536 -20.22 -10.12 7.66
CA ALA A 536 -19.39 -9.78 6.52
C ALA A 536 -17.92 -10.02 6.89
N THR A 537 -17.30 -10.99 6.22
CA THR A 537 -15.94 -11.51 6.50
C THR A 537 -15.10 -11.42 5.23
N SER A 538 -13.82 -11.10 5.30
CA SER A 538 -12.97 -11.15 4.10
C SER A 538 -12.70 -12.60 3.67
N VAL A 539 -12.51 -13.49 4.65
CA VAL A 539 -12.14 -14.90 4.46
C VAL A 539 -13.40 -15.79 4.35
N PRO A 540 -13.47 -16.75 3.41
CA PRO A 540 -14.59 -17.67 3.25
C PRO A 540 -14.70 -18.73 4.36
N LEU A 541 -15.92 -19.20 4.65
CA LEU A 541 -16.23 -20.11 5.74
C LEU A 541 -15.71 -21.52 5.49
N SER A 542 -16.08 -22.09 4.34
CA SER A 542 -15.90 -23.52 4.08
C SER A 542 -14.95 -23.79 2.93
N THR A 543 -14.23 -22.80 2.39
CA THR A 543 -13.27 -23.02 1.30
C THR A 543 -11.86 -23.18 1.85
N PRO A 544 -11.25 -24.38 1.88
CA PRO A 544 -9.87 -24.52 2.32
C PRO A 544 -8.91 -23.77 1.38
N LYS A 545 -8.12 -22.87 1.96
CA LYS A 545 -7.09 -22.07 1.27
C LYS A 545 -5.72 -22.54 1.77
N ALA A 546 -5.31 -23.71 1.29
CA ALA A 546 -3.98 -24.23 1.56
C ALA A 546 -2.90 -23.23 1.10
N GLY A 547 -1.98 -22.91 2.00
CA GLY A 547 -0.87 -22.03 1.76
C GLY A 547 0.16 -22.59 0.77
N SER A 548 1.18 -21.78 0.50
CA SER A 548 2.30 -22.17 -0.36
C SER A 548 3.54 -22.52 0.47
N LEU A 549 4.62 -22.97 -0.18
CA LEU A 549 5.92 -23.10 0.50
C LEU A 549 6.43 -21.75 1.06
N ALA A 550 6.06 -20.63 0.44
CA ALA A 550 6.44 -19.29 0.88
C ALA A 550 5.53 -18.75 1.99
N THR A 551 4.27 -19.19 2.02
CA THR A 551 3.22 -18.76 2.95
C THR A 551 2.44 -19.98 3.46
N PRO A 552 3.03 -20.79 4.36
CA PRO A 552 2.45 -22.07 4.79
C PRO A 552 1.23 -21.91 5.71
N GLY A 553 0.48 -23.01 5.89
CA GLY A 553 -0.74 -23.08 6.69
C GLY A 553 -1.99 -22.76 5.88
N ASN A 554 -3.17 -22.94 6.48
CA ASN A 554 -4.44 -22.75 5.81
C ASN A 554 -5.05 -21.37 6.13
N ASP A 555 -5.20 -20.54 5.10
CA ASP A 555 -5.70 -19.17 5.20
C ASP A 555 -7.23 -19.09 5.07
N SER A 556 -7.94 -19.91 5.85
CA SER A 556 -9.40 -20.00 5.78
C SER A 556 -10.00 -20.39 7.11
N TRP A 557 -11.26 -20.03 7.33
CA TRP A 557 -12.05 -20.57 8.42
C TRP A 557 -12.15 -22.11 8.36
N ALA A 558 -12.21 -22.67 7.15
CA ALA A 558 -12.33 -24.11 6.93
C ALA A 558 -11.09 -24.87 7.42
N LEU A 559 -11.25 -26.11 7.87
CA LEU A 559 -10.10 -26.95 8.20
C LEU A 559 -9.36 -27.37 6.93
N GLY A 560 -8.08 -27.02 6.84
CA GLY A 560 -7.20 -27.49 5.76
C GLY A 560 -6.83 -28.96 5.89
N ALA A 561 -6.33 -29.56 4.80
CA ALA A 561 -5.84 -30.95 4.81
C ALA A 561 -4.67 -31.19 5.80
N ASP A 562 -3.98 -30.12 6.20
CA ASP A 562 -2.90 -30.11 7.19
C ASP A 562 -3.41 -29.88 8.64
N GLY A 563 -4.72 -29.69 8.84
CA GLY A 563 -5.33 -29.47 10.14
C GLY A 563 -5.18 -28.05 10.70
N THR A 564 -4.82 -27.07 9.87
CA THR A 564 -4.43 -25.72 10.32
C THR A 564 -5.46 -24.61 10.03
N GLY A 565 -6.75 -24.92 9.88
CA GLY A 565 -7.80 -23.89 9.72
C GLY A 565 -8.10 -23.07 10.98
N PHE A 566 -9.22 -22.36 10.98
CA PHE A 566 -9.80 -21.69 12.16
C PHE A 566 -11.21 -22.24 12.47
N GLN A 567 -11.43 -23.52 12.16
CA GLN A 567 -12.75 -24.13 12.16
C GLN A 567 -13.29 -24.30 13.58
N HIS A 568 -12.42 -24.47 14.58
CA HIS A 568 -12.82 -24.53 15.99
C HIS A 568 -13.54 -23.24 16.44
N GLU A 569 -13.01 -22.06 16.10
CA GLU A 569 -13.66 -20.78 16.42
C GLU A 569 -14.93 -20.57 15.59
N LEU A 570 -14.94 -20.94 14.31
CA LEU A 570 -16.16 -20.90 13.49
C LEU A 570 -17.28 -21.76 14.08
N ARG A 571 -16.96 -22.95 14.63
CA ARG A 571 -17.95 -23.79 15.34
C ARG A 571 -18.58 -23.07 16.53
N THR A 572 -17.84 -22.23 17.25
CA THR A 572 -18.41 -21.44 18.37
C THR A 572 -19.46 -20.45 17.87
N ILE A 573 -19.20 -19.81 16.72
CA ILE A 573 -20.15 -18.88 16.10
C ILE A 573 -21.38 -19.65 15.57
N VAL A 574 -21.17 -20.76 14.86
CA VAL A 574 -22.27 -21.61 14.35
C VAL A 574 -23.11 -22.16 15.50
N GLN A 575 -22.50 -22.64 16.58
CA GLN A 575 -23.24 -23.10 17.77
C GLN A 575 -24.05 -21.98 18.42
N THR A 576 -23.58 -20.73 18.37
CA THR A 576 -24.37 -19.58 18.84
C THR A 576 -25.62 -19.39 17.99
N ILE A 577 -25.48 -19.49 16.67
CA ILE A 577 -26.61 -19.39 15.72
C ILE A 577 -27.64 -20.51 16.00
N LEU A 578 -27.18 -21.74 16.23
CA LEU A 578 -28.04 -22.90 16.45
C LEU A 578 -28.71 -22.94 17.84
N SER A 579 -28.01 -22.52 18.90
CA SER A 579 -28.46 -22.70 20.29
C SER A 579 -29.37 -21.58 20.80
N GLN A 580 -29.37 -20.43 20.12
CA GLN A 580 -30.16 -19.26 20.47
C GLN A 580 -31.30 -19.09 19.45
N PRO A 581 -32.36 -18.32 19.75
CA PRO A 581 -33.41 -18.00 18.77
C PRO A 581 -32.92 -16.99 17.70
N VAL A 582 -31.68 -17.14 17.23
CA VAL A 582 -31.08 -16.37 16.15
C VAL A 582 -31.60 -16.94 14.85
N ARG A 583 -32.15 -16.08 13.99
CA ARG A 583 -32.70 -16.45 12.68
C ARG A 583 -32.15 -15.54 11.61
N ASN A 584 -32.31 -15.96 10.35
CA ASN A 584 -32.08 -15.12 9.16
C ASN A 584 -30.64 -14.60 9.07
N VAL A 585 -29.69 -15.51 9.29
CA VAL A 585 -28.25 -15.23 9.21
C VAL A 585 -27.74 -15.47 7.79
N VAL A 586 -27.04 -14.48 7.26
CA VAL A 586 -26.38 -14.53 5.96
C VAL A 586 -24.92 -14.12 6.13
N TRP A 587 -24.02 -14.88 5.53
CA TRP A 587 -22.60 -14.56 5.46
C TRP A 587 -22.26 -13.98 4.08
N LEU A 588 -21.48 -12.90 4.07
CA LEU A 588 -20.86 -12.35 2.87
C LEU A 588 -19.35 -12.53 2.97
N ALA A 589 -18.74 -13.09 1.93
CA ALA A 589 -17.32 -13.40 1.88
C ALA A 589 -16.67 -13.04 0.54
N ALA A 590 -15.33 -13.02 0.51
CA ALA A 590 -14.53 -12.72 -0.68
C ALA A 590 -13.21 -13.54 -0.71
N ASP A 591 -12.06 -12.93 -1.05
CA ASP A 591 -10.68 -13.48 -1.07
C ASP A 591 -10.39 -14.54 -2.14
N VAL A 592 -11.36 -15.37 -2.50
CA VAL A 592 -11.10 -16.56 -3.35
C VAL A 592 -11.18 -16.29 -4.85
N HIS A 593 -11.54 -15.08 -5.27
CA HIS A 593 -11.57 -14.62 -6.67
C HIS A 593 -12.53 -15.40 -7.59
N TYR A 594 -13.67 -15.84 -7.06
CA TYR A 594 -14.79 -16.35 -7.83
C TYR A 594 -16.12 -16.15 -7.09
N MET A 595 -17.23 -16.38 -7.80
CA MET A 595 -18.56 -16.40 -7.20
C MET A 595 -18.89 -17.78 -6.67
N GLN A 596 -19.45 -17.86 -5.46
CA GLN A 596 -20.00 -19.10 -4.94
C GLN A 596 -21.12 -18.82 -3.95
N VAL A 597 -22.13 -19.68 -3.95
CA VAL A 597 -23.29 -19.63 -3.06
C VAL A 597 -23.46 -20.97 -2.38
N ASN A 598 -23.43 -20.95 -1.05
CA ASN A 598 -23.57 -22.14 -0.21
C ASN A 598 -24.74 -21.95 0.76
N ALA A 599 -25.56 -22.99 0.92
CA ALA A 599 -26.53 -23.11 2.00
C ALA A 599 -26.03 -24.15 3.01
N TYR A 600 -26.17 -23.89 4.30
CA TYR A 600 -25.61 -24.73 5.36
C TYR A 600 -26.71 -25.34 6.24
N ASP A 601 -26.71 -26.66 6.38
CA ASP A 601 -27.52 -27.42 7.35
C ASP A 601 -26.56 -28.02 8.38
N ALA A 602 -26.08 -27.18 9.29
CA ALA A 602 -25.02 -27.51 10.22
C ALA A 602 -25.45 -28.54 11.27
N ASN A 603 -26.75 -28.64 11.55
CA ASN A 603 -27.31 -29.56 12.54
C ASN A 603 -27.88 -30.87 11.93
N ARG A 604 -27.99 -30.96 10.59
CA ARG A 604 -28.51 -32.08 9.80
C ARG A 604 -29.99 -32.38 10.03
N ASP A 605 -30.81 -31.36 10.28
CA ASP A 605 -32.26 -31.53 10.42
C ASP A 605 -33.02 -31.42 9.08
N GLY A 606 -32.30 -31.14 7.99
CA GLY A 606 -32.85 -31.00 6.64
C GLY A 606 -33.29 -29.57 6.29
N VAL A 607 -33.03 -28.59 7.16
CA VAL A 607 -33.33 -27.17 6.96
C VAL A 607 -32.03 -26.37 6.97
N SER A 608 -31.87 -25.45 6.01
CA SER A 608 -30.71 -24.55 6.01
C SER A 608 -30.76 -23.59 7.20
N ASP A 609 -29.72 -23.60 8.03
CA ASP A 609 -29.51 -22.71 9.17
C ASP A 609 -29.05 -21.31 8.75
N PHE A 610 -28.17 -21.24 7.74
CA PHE A 610 -27.63 -19.99 7.19
C PHE A 610 -27.11 -20.17 5.77
N HIS A 611 -26.82 -19.05 5.11
CA HIS A 611 -26.26 -19.02 3.75
C HIS A 611 -24.94 -18.25 3.72
N GLU A 612 -24.05 -18.59 2.80
CA GLU A 612 -22.84 -17.84 2.47
C GLU A 612 -22.88 -17.45 1.00
N PHE A 613 -22.60 -16.18 0.74
CA PHE A 613 -22.47 -15.63 -0.60
C PHE A 613 -21.07 -15.04 -0.77
N ILE A 614 -20.30 -15.64 -1.67
CA ILE A 614 -18.91 -15.28 -1.98
C ILE A 614 -18.91 -14.47 -3.27
N ALA A 615 -18.33 -13.26 -3.24
CA ALA A 615 -18.13 -12.42 -4.41
C ALA A 615 -16.70 -11.82 -4.42
N GLY A 616 -16.18 -11.64 -5.61
CA GLY A 616 -14.80 -11.27 -5.88
C GLY A 616 -14.28 -12.03 -7.11
N PRO A 617 -13.42 -11.45 -7.95
CA PRO A 617 -12.71 -10.22 -7.68
C PRO A 617 -13.29 -8.99 -8.40
N LEU A 618 -13.07 -7.78 -7.88
CA LEU A 618 -13.41 -6.52 -8.56
C LEU A 618 -12.50 -6.26 -9.76
N SER A 619 -11.21 -6.53 -9.59
CA SER A 619 -10.22 -6.38 -10.65
C SER A 619 -9.02 -7.31 -10.45
N GLY A 620 -9.06 -8.32 -9.58
CA GLY A 620 -8.03 -9.37 -9.48
C GLY A 620 -8.13 -10.45 -10.57
N ALA A 621 -7.15 -11.34 -10.63
CA ALA A 621 -7.23 -12.53 -11.49
C ALA A 621 -8.28 -13.51 -10.98
N SER A 622 -9.28 -13.84 -11.79
CA SER A 622 -10.30 -14.82 -11.39
C SER A 622 -9.73 -16.24 -11.32
N MET A 623 -10.19 -17.01 -10.34
CA MET A 623 -9.73 -18.36 -10.03
C MET A 623 -10.79 -19.41 -10.35
N THR A 624 -10.37 -20.67 -10.44
CA THR A 624 -11.30 -21.80 -10.54
C THR A 624 -11.94 -22.06 -9.17
N PRO A 625 -13.27 -22.17 -9.09
CA PRO A 625 -13.94 -22.45 -7.82
C PRO A 625 -13.53 -23.78 -7.20
N ARG A 626 -13.58 -23.83 -5.86
CA ARG A 626 -13.28 -25.02 -5.08
C ARG A 626 -14.55 -25.57 -4.44
N LEU A 627 -14.57 -26.88 -4.18
CA LEU A 627 -15.62 -27.47 -3.37
C LEU A 627 -15.43 -27.09 -1.90
N PRO A 628 -16.52 -26.78 -1.18
CA PRO A 628 -16.43 -26.47 0.23
C PRO A 628 -16.15 -27.73 1.07
N ASP A 629 -15.49 -27.54 2.20
CA ASP A 629 -15.30 -28.55 3.25
C ASP A 629 -16.64 -29.00 3.83
N SER A 630 -16.72 -30.27 4.19
CA SER A 630 -17.97 -30.94 4.55
C SER A 630 -18.43 -30.72 6.00
N THR A 631 -17.68 -29.97 6.82
CA THR A 631 -17.92 -29.89 8.27
C THR A 631 -19.31 -29.40 8.65
N PHE A 632 -19.81 -28.37 7.97
CA PHE A 632 -21.13 -27.77 8.22
C PHE A 632 -22.17 -28.15 7.16
N HIS A 633 -21.93 -29.27 6.47
CA HIS A 633 -22.83 -29.86 5.45
C HIS A 633 -23.33 -28.84 4.42
N PRO A 634 -22.42 -28.12 3.73
CA PRO A 634 -22.80 -27.16 2.71
C PRO A 634 -23.48 -27.86 1.52
N THR A 635 -24.50 -27.21 0.98
CA THR A 635 -25.01 -27.43 -0.37
C THR A 635 -24.63 -26.24 -1.23
N THR A 636 -23.74 -26.45 -2.21
CA THR A 636 -23.37 -25.42 -3.18
C THR A 636 -24.50 -25.25 -4.20
N LEU A 637 -25.16 -24.09 -4.17
CA LEU A 637 -26.26 -23.74 -5.08
C LEU A 637 -25.76 -23.13 -6.39
N PHE A 638 -24.62 -22.44 -6.34
CA PHE A 638 -23.99 -21.81 -7.50
C PHE A 638 -22.49 -21.68 -7.29
N SER A 639 -21.70 -21.83 -8.35
CA SER A 639 -20.27 -21.61 -8.30
C SER A 639 -19.70 -21.34 -9.69
N GLU A 640 -19.00 -20.23 -9.86
CA GLU A 640 -18.50 -19.79 -11.16
C GLU A 640 -17.29 -18.86 -11.00
N GLY A 641 -16.22 -19.17 -11.74
CA GLY A 641 -15.05 -18.28 -11.91
C GLY A 641 -14.92 -17.81 -13.36
N GLY A 642 -13.80 -17.16 -13.67
CA GLY A 642 -13.48 -16.67 -15.01
C GLY A 642 -14.03 -15.27 -15.33
N SER A 643 -14.61 -14.57 -14.35
CA SER A 643 -15.07 -13.18 -14.51
C SER A 643 -14.77 -12.35 -13.27
N MET A 644 -14.53 -11.04 -13.47
CA MET A 644 -14.66 -10.08 -12.37
C MET A 644 -16.15 -9.95 -12.04
N ASN A 645 -16.48 -9.72 -10.77
CA ASN A 645 -17.87 -9.82 -10.33
C ASN A 645 -18.17 -9.05 -9.04
N VAL A 646 -19.47 -8.97 -8.76
CA VAL A 646 -20.03 -8.36 -7.58
C VAL A 646 -21.25 -9.14 -7.11
N GLY A 647 -21.47 -9.17 -5.80
CA GLY A 647 -22.73 -9.58 -5.22
C GLY A 647 -23.65 -8.40 -4.98
N LYS A 648 -24.95 -8.56 -5.22
CA LYS A 648 -26.00 -7.60 -4.89
C LYS A 648 -27.01 -8.22 -3.93
N ILE A 649 -27.36 -7.52 -2.87
CA ILE A 649 -28.45 -7.87 -1.97
C ILE A 649 -29.56 -6.81 -2.09
N SER A 650 -30.81 -7.25 -2.19
CA SER A 650 -32.01 -6.42 -2.08
C SER A 650 -32.91 -6.95 -0.98
N ILE A 651 -33.22 -6.11 0.02
CA ILE A 651 -34.07 -6.46 1.17
C ILE A 651 -35.37 -5.68 1.11
N HIS A 652 -36.48 -6.39 1.28
CA HIS A 652 -37.82 -5.85 1.41
C HIS A 652 -38.52 -6.52 2.59
N GLY A 653 -38.33 -5.99 3.80
CA GLY A 653 -38.85 -6.58 5.03
C GLY A 653 -38.35 -8.02 5.21
N THR A 654 -39.27 -8.98 5.13
CA THR A 654 -39.00 -10.42 5.30
C THR A 654 -38.45 -11.11 4.06
N ALA A 655 -38.24 -10.40 2.95
CA ALA A 655 -37.62 -10.95 1.75
C ALA A 655 -36.20 -10.41 1.56
N LEU A 656 -35.24 -11.29 1.27
CA LEU A 656 -33.88 -10.96 0.87
C LEU A 656 -33.56 -11.65 -0.45
N GLU A 657 -33.34 -10.88 -1.51
CA GLU A 657 -32.84 -11.38 -2.79
C GLU A 657 -31.33 -11.17 -2.86
N VAL A 658 -30.60 -12.24 -3.22
CA VAL A 658 -29.19 -12.18 -3.61
C VAL A 658 -29.08 -12.33 -5.12
N THR A 659 -28.23 -11.52 -5.74
CA THR A 659 -27.90 -11.61 -7.17
C THR A 659 -26.38 -11.60 -7.36
N MET A 660 -25.84 -12.57 -8.08
CA MET A 660 -24.44 -12.59 -8.50
C MET A 660 -24.32 -12.02 -9.91
N ILE A 661 -23.48 -11.00 -10.10
CA ILE A 661 -23.42 -10.20 -11.34
C ILE A 661 -21.97 -10.18 -11.84
N ASP A 662 -21.76 -10.52 -13.11
CA ASP A 662 -20.44 -10.42 -13.74
C ASP A 662 -20.12 -8.98 -14.20
N ASP A 663 -18.87 -8.76 -14.60
CA ASP A 663 -18.35 -7.46 -15.07
C ASP A 663 -19.01 -6.94 -16.36
N SER A 664 -19.73 -7.78 -17.11
CA SER A 664 -20.59 -7.34 -18.22
C SER A 664 -21.93 -6.78 -17.75
N GLY A 665 -22.26 -6.92 -16.47
CA GLY A 665 -23.55 -6.56 -15.87
C GLY A 665 -24.60 -7.67 -15.99
N LYS A 666 -24.22 -8.88 -16.39
CA LYS A 666 -25.14 -10.00 -16.54
C LYS A 666 -25.34 -10.70 -15.20
N THR A 667 -26.60 -10.90 -14.83
CA THR A 667 -26.96 -11.79 -13.72
C THR A 667 -26.55 -13.23 -14.04
N ARG A 668 -25.71 -13.80 -13.18
CA ARG A 668 -25.26 -15.20 -13.25
C ARG A 668 -26.11 -16.12 -12.40
N PHE A 669 -26.57 -15.59 -11.26
CA PHE A 669 -27.39 -16.30 -10.30
C PHE A 669 -28.28 -15.32 -9.56
N SER A 670 -29.51 -15.72 -9.24
CA SER A 670 -30.36 -15.03 -8.26
C SER A 670 -31.04 -16.05 -7.36
N HIS A 671 -31.20 -15.71 -6.09
CA HIS A 671 -31.89 -16.53 -5.11
C HIS A 671 -32.60 -15.64 -4.09
N GLN A 672 -33.80 -16.05 -3.68
CA GLN A 672 -34.59 -15.32 -2.70
C GLN A 672 -34.74 -16.13 -1.43
N LEU A 673 -34.38 -15.51 -0.31
CA LEU A 673 -34.60 -16.01 1.04
C LEU A 673 -35.84 -15.33 1.64
N THR A 674 -36.57 -16.08 2.46
CA THR A 674 -37.69 -15.56 3.26
C THR A 674 -37.36 -15.73 4.73
N ALA A 675 -37.53 -14.67 5.51
CA ALA A 675 -37.27 -14.67 6.94
C ALA A 675 -38.22 -15.63 7.68
N GLN A 676 -37.68 -16.36 8.68
CA GLN A 676 -38.38 -17.37 9.47
C GLN A 676 -38.98 -16.87 10.78
#